data_AF-A0A962LR99-F1
#
_entry.id   AF-A0A962LR99-F1
#
_cell.length_a   1.000
_cell.length_b   1.000
_cell.length_c   1.000
_cell.angle_alpha   90.00
_cell.angle_beta   90.00
_cell.angle_gamma   90.00
#
_symmetry.space_group_name_H-M   'P 1'
#
loop_
_entity.id
_entity.type
_entity.pdbx_description
1 polymer ?
#
loop_
_entity_poly.entity_id
_entity_poly.type
_entity_poly.pdbx_seq_one_letter_code
_entity_poly.pdbx_strand_id
1 'polypeptide(L)'
;MTEKFRPPLSASVCLLAGILLLLSPLVVAAPQFHTSSTAAESANVTSLTIATPAGTASGDLLLATISTDGSITFNTPADWTLLDQGQSPGSNSTLAVFYRIATAAEASSHVFTWSGGEEAAGAILRYSGVSTSEPVEAFAAGTGTSTSPTSPATAALSADTRVVRVYGADDDDLSGSPYPPGTTGRLNIESGGGGGTTSLGVADSAQAGTGSTGSASFSQTGSEQWRALTIVLPPPGVNPLPTGDTNSAPAICSAAGAGGSGTISGTVNRYYPGSTSVAAGATSITLGSSIGAGSAIAAGDLLLVMQMQDATLDSSNNANYGDGSAAGTADGSGSTAIRQTGLYEFVTATNSVATGGGTVTLASPLAHSYNRGTNRRFQVVRVPQYSSVTLGANITAASWNGLAGGIVALNVQGTLNLNGFSIDVSGQGFRGGDYAGTTASGSGDVSTAYVATGEFWGAKGEGIAGGPNVGPMLNTDGYPGGSQARGAPGNGGGGGNNHNAGGGGGSNIGSGGRGGFPYPTGTVGGKGGGTFAGYSGRLLAGGGGGAGHKNNAGGTGLGGNGGGVVFINATTLTSGVGGSIRANGTAGDFSVQDGAGGGGAGGTILVRTASSSVPGLSLQAIGGNGGDSEYPDNHGPGGGGGGGAVYINATGASTNVAGGLPGWRRNTSGSAAVTNHGALAGHRGLVAALSSVPTAVACDFGDAPGSYSTSTTRHTVDAAAGASVNLRIGGLVDFEWLGTASGGADADNLRVTSNPAAGSDEDGVTFTAPSGGGSNIIATVAVTNSTGSTARLCGWMDIGSPPNGLFDLSERRCVNVASSGTSSVPFEWTVNATTTQTYVSRFRLCTTAAQCESPTGTASDGEMEDYSIVYNPTVATIGKVSLSVISVSTFLADMATQDSGAQSALALLRFYDPQQAQVLAGADAQVILGALRAYLDPDGDSEVATLRWETLEERGTIGFYVERRRSGEDTWQRLSGDMLPGLIIAPMGGEYWLADPMPQRGESYEYRLIEQEARGTQNTYGPWSLSLPR
;
A
#
# COMPACT_ATOMS: atom_id res chain seq x y z
N MET A 1 -43.68 -20.80 -47.08
CA MET A 1 -42.43 -21.54 -47.31
C MET A 1 -42.08 -22.25 -46.02
N THR A 2 -42.18 -23.57 -46.05
CA THR A 2 -41.89 -24.53 -44.98
C THR A 2 -40.46 -25.05 -45.15
N GLU A 3 -39.69 -25.09 -44.07
CA GLU A 3 -38.56 -26.02 -43.80
C GLU A 3 -38.12 -25.70 -42.35
N LYS A 4 -38.44 -26.45 -41.28
CA LYS A 4 -38.18 -27.86 -40.91
C LYS A 4 -36.72 -28.27 -41.07
N PHE A 5 -35.95 -28.25 -39.97
CA PHE A 5 -34.92 -29.26 -39.72
C PHE A 5 -34.89 -29.67 -38.24
N ARG A 6 -34.98 -31.00 -38.04
CA ARG A 6 -34.71 -31.73 -36.79
C ARG A 6 -33.21 -32.03 -36.69
N PRO A 7 -32.67 -32.29 -35.49
CA PRO A 7 -31.23 -32.51 -35.26
C PRO A 7 -30.81 -33.97 -35.51
N PRO A 8 -29.54 -34.25 -35.84
CA PRO A 8 -28.94 -35.56 -35.64
C PRO A 8 -28.11 -35.61 -34.35
N LEU A 9 -28.28 -36.73 -33.65
CA LEU A 9 -27.50 -37.19 -32.51
C LEU A 9 -26.08 -37.66 -32.93
N SER A 10 -25.18 -37.66 -31.93
CA SER A 10 -24.05 -38.58 -31.73
C SER A 10 -22.65 -38.17 -32.23
N ALA A 11 -21.89 -37.51 -31.34
CA ALA A 11 -20.49 -37.73 -30.97
C ALA A 11 -20.16 -36.61 -29.94
N SER A 12 -19.80 -36.80 -28.69
CA SER A 12 -18.79 -37.69 -28.13
C SER A 12 -19.10 -37.92 -26.65
N VAL A 13 -19.28 -39.18 -26.25
CA VAL A 13 -19.19 -39.60 -24.85
C VAL A 13 -17.74 -39.97 -24.61
N CYS A 14 -16.96 -39.05 -24.04
CA CYS A 14 -15.78 -39.35 -23.24
C CYS A 14 -15.25 -38.06 -22.60
N LEU A 15 -14.93 -38.15 -21.31
CA LEU A 15 -14.26 -37.14 -20.47
C LEU A 15 -15.11 -35.98 -19.92
N LEU A 16 -16.10 -36.31 -19.08
CA LEU A 16 -16.58 -35.41 -18.02
C LEU A 16 -16.67 -36.18 -16.68
N ALA A 17 -15.52 -36.64 -16.20
CA ALA A 17 -15.33 -37.19 -14.86
C ALA A 17 -13.86 -36.99 -14.47
N GLY A 18 -13.48 -35.74 -14.21
CA GLY A 18 -12.10 -35.38 -13.87
C GLY A 18 -11.93 -33.88 -13.89
N ILE A 19 -12.30 -33.25 -12.77
CA ILE A 19 -11.83 -31.97 -12.20
C ILE A 19 -12.95 -31.52 -11.25
N LEU A 20 -13.11 -32.32 -10.19
CA LEU A 20 -13.58 -31.83 -8.92
C LEU A 20 -12.65 -32.49 -7.88
N LEU A 21 -11.36 -32.15 -7.98
CA LEU A 21 -10.48 -32.32 -6.83
C LEU A 21 -11.00 -31.32 -5.79
N LEU A 22 -11.71 -31.86 -4.81
CA LEU A 22 -11.87 -31.24 -3.51
C LEU A 22 -10.53 -30.65 -3.11
N LEU A 23 -10.46 -29.31 -3.00
CA LEU A 23 -9.51 -28.62 -2.13
C LEU A 23 -9.80 -29.07 -0.70
N SER A 24 -9.43 -30.31 -0.40
CA SER A 24 -9.15 -30.73 0.95
C SER A 24 -7.80 -30.10 1.28
N PRO A 25 -7.64 -29.41 2.43
CA PRO A 25 -6.31 -29.00 2.85
C PRO A 25 -5.41 -30.24 2.80
N LEU A 26 -4.22 -30.11 2.23
CA LEU A 26 -3.21 -31.15 2.26
C LEU A 26 -3.02 -31.50 3.75
N VAL A 27 -3.54 -32.64 4.21
CA VAL A 27 -3.29 -33.10 5.58
C VAL A 27 -1.84 -33.55 5.58
N VAL A 28 -0.95 -32.67 6.00
CA VAL A 28 0.47 -32.98 6.09
C VAL A 28 0.68 -33.79 7.36
N ALA A 29 0.99 -35.09 7.21
CA ALA A 29 1.26 -35.95 8.35
C ALA A 29 2.64 -35.65 8.94
N ALA A 30 2.81 -35.91 10.24
CA ALA A 30 4.09 -35.72 10.90
C ALA A 30 5.21 -36.51 10.24
N PRO A 31 6.48 -36.02 10.27
CA PRO A 31 7.60 -36.77 9.74
C PRO A 31 7.67 -38.19 10.31
N GLN A 32 8.10 -39.15 9.49
CA GLN A 32 8.06 -40.57 9.84
C GLN A 32 9.47 -41.14 9.98
N PHE A 33 9.73 -41.79 11.10
CA PHE A 33 10.91 -42.63 11.28
C PHE A 33 10.79 -43.89 10.41
N HIS A 34 11.88 -44.30 9.77
CA HIS A 34 11.95 -45.56 9.01
C HIS A 34 12.90 -46.56 9.63
N THR A 35 14.19 -46.21 9.67
CA THR A 35 15.28 -47.12 10.03
C THR A 35 16.42 -46.35 10.65
N SER A 36 17.27 -47.03 11.40
CA SER A 36 18.53 -46.52 11.89
C SER A 36 19.67 -47.50 11.57
N SER A 37 20.89 -46.98 11.54
CA SER A 37 22.12 -47.75 11.56
C SER A 37 22.91 -47.34 12.79
N THR A 38 23.59 -48.29 13.43
CA THR A 38 24.37 -48.06 14.65
C THR A 38 25.81 -48.52 14.47
N ALA A 39 26.73 -47.91 15.19
CA ALA A 39 28.10 -48.37 15.35
C ALA A 39 28.57 -48.11 16.79
N ALA A 40 29.45 -48.95 17.29
CA ALA A 40 29.99 -48.88 18.63
C ALA A 40 31.44 -49.38 18.61
N GLU A 41 32.32 -48.73 19.37
CA GLU A 41 33.72 -49.09 19.52
C GLU A 41 34.05 -49.16 21.01
N SER A 42 34.39 -50.35 21.49
CA SER A 42 34.76 -50.62 22.89
C SER A 42 36.24 -50.34 23.18
N ALA A 43 36.92 -49.69 22.25
CA ALA A 43 38.30 -49.26 22.38
C ALA A 43 38.40 -47.79 22.03
N ASN A 44 39.36 -47.11 22.65
CA ASN A 44 39.74 -45.74 22.35
C ASN A 44 40.03 -45.51 20.85
N VAL A 45 39.09 -44.84 20.17
CA VAL A 45 39.18 -44.45 18.75
C VAL A 45 39.06 -42.93 18.59
N THR A 46 39.50 -42.41 17.44
CA THR A 46 39.37 -40.98 17.09
C THR A 46 38.28 -40.72 16.04
N SER A 47 37.54 -41.78 15.66
CA SER A 47 36.50 -41.71 14.66
C SER A 47 35.51 -42.86 14.78
N LEU A 48 34.27 -42.62 14.37
CA LEU A 48 33.23 -43.63 14.24
C LEU A 48 32.68 -43.64 12.81
N THR A 49 32.66 -44.82 12.18
CA THR A 49 32.05 -45.01 10.85
C THR A 49 30.68 -45.65 10.99
N ILE A 50 29.63 -44.95 10.55
CA ILE A 50 28.25 -45.43 10.63
C ILE A 50 27.70 -45.61 9.23
N ALA A 51 27.14 -46.79 8.94
CA ALA A 51 26.50 -47.07 7.66
C ALA A 51 25.28 -46.17 7.44
N THR A 52 25.01 -45.77 6.20
CA THR A 52 23.78 -45.06 5.86
C THR A 52 22.57 -45.97 6.10
N PRO A 53 21.48 -45.51 6.76
CA PRO A 53 20.31 -46.35 7.02
C PRO A 53 19.70 -46.94 5.75
N ALA A 54 19.25 -48.19 5.84
CA ALA A 54 18.66 -48.91 4.71
C ALA A 54 17.46 -48.16 4.12
N GLY A 55 17.38 -48.12 2.79
CA GLY A 55 16.27 -47.48 2.08
C GLY A 55 16.29 -45.95 2.07
N THR A 56 17.41 -45.32 2.48
CA THR A 56 17.61 -43.87 2.35
C THR A 56 17.39 -43.41 0.91
N ALA A 57 16.54 -42.40 0.74
CA ALA A 57 16.22 -41.77 -0.53
C ALA A 57 16.55 -40.28 -0.50
N SER A 58 16.72 -39.67 -1.68
CA SER A 58 16.92 -38.22 -1.80
C SER A 58 15.77 -37.46 -1.13
N GLY A 59 16.10 -36.49 -0.28
CA GLY A 59 15.14 -35.70 0.48
C GLY A 59 14.81 -36.24 1.88
N ASP A 60 15.28 -37.43 2.26
CA ASP A 60 15.17 -37.90 3.64
C ASP A 60 16.13 -37.12 4.55
N LEU A 61 15.72 -36.90 5.80
CA LEU A 61 16.60 -36.42 6.86
C LEU A 61 17.40 -37.59 7.43
N LEU A 62 18.73 -37.43 7.46
CA LEU A 62 19.64 -38.26 8.23
C LEU A 62 20.06 -37.48 9.48
N LEU A 63 19.76 -38.02 10.66
CA LEU A 63 20.09 -37.44 11.96
C LEU A 63 21.12 -38.34 12.65
N ALA A 64 22.36 -37.89 12.74
CA ALA A 64 23.44 -38.61 13.42
C ALA A 64 23.52 -38.18 14.89
N THR A 65 23.62 -39.14 15.80
CA THR A 65 23.76 -38.91 17.24
C THR A 65 24.92 -39.78 17.73
N ILE A 66 25.97 -39.18 18.29
CA ILE A 66 27.17 -39.90 18.73
C ILE A 66 27.52 -39.48 20.16
N SER A 67 27.69 -40.47 21.03
CA SER A 67 28.18 -40.33 22.40
C SER A 67 29.60 -40.87 22.49
N THR A 68 30.45 -40.22 23.28
CA THR A 68 31.79 -40.69 23.67
C THR A 68 31.93 -40.69 25.19
N ASP A 69 32.74 -41.59 25.73
CA ASP A 69 33.06 -41.70 27.16
C ASP A 69 33.79 -40.46 27.69
N GLY A 70 34.72 -39.89 26.94
CA GLY A 70 35.45 -38.70 27.41
C GLY A 70 35.02 -37.35 26.86
N SER A 71 35.80 -36.36 27.31
CA SER A 71 35.73 -34.95 26.95
C SER A 71 36.40 -34.68 25.61
N ILE A 72 35.63 -34.68 24.54
CA ILE A 72 36.17 -34.42 23.19
C ILE A 72 35.42 -33.30 22.47
N THR A 73 35.99 -32.87 21.34
CA THR A 73 35.36 -31.95 20.40
C THR A 73 35.28 -32.61 19.05
N PHE A 74 34.08 -32.69 18.50
CA PHE A 74 33.85 -33.28 17.18
C PHE A 74 34.21 -32.28 16.07
N ASN A 75 34.84 -32.80 15.03
CA ASN A 75 34.94 -32.12 13.74
C ASN A 75 33.61 -32.29 12.99
N THR A 76 33.09 -31.20 12.43
CA THR A 76 31.88 -31.26 11.60
C THR A 76 32.24 -31.70 10.19
N PRO A 77 31.72 -32.83 9.67
CA PRO A 77 31.96 -33.22 8.28
C PRO A 77 31.39 -32.18 7.31
N ALA A 78 32.06 -31.95 6.17
CA ALA A 78 31.74 -30.84 5.26
C ALA A 78 30.28 -30.79 4.75
N ASP A 79 29.64 -31.96 4.62
CA ASP A 79 28.26 -32.10 4.11
C ASP A 79 27.23 -32.36 5.24
N TRP A 80 27.61 -32.12 6.49
CA TRP A 80 26.76 -32.28 7.65
C TRP A 80 26.65 -30.95 8.39
N THR A 81 25.47 -30.69 8.96
CA THR A 81 25.27 -29.56 9.88
C THR A 81 25.37 -30.07 11.31
N LEU A 82 26.24 -29.47 12.12
CA LEU A 82 26.27 -29.70 13.56
C LEU A 82 25.06 -28.99 14.20
N LEU A 83 24.19 -29.75 14.87
CA LEU A 83 23.05 -29.21 15.62
C LEU A 83 23.46 -28.80 17.02
N ASP A 84 24.12 -29.70 17.74
CA ASP A 84 24.65 -29.47 19.09
C ASP A 84 25.82 -30.42 19.34
N GLN A 85 26.78 -29.98 20.15
CA GLN A 85 27.67 -30.88 20.86
C GLN A 85 27.92 -30.34 22.26
N GLY A 86 28.09 -31.22 23.22
CA GLY A 86 28.65 -30.82 24.49
C GLY A 86 28.74 -31.95 25.50
N GLN A 87 29.14 -31.56 26.70
CA GLN A 87 29.62 -32.51 27.70
C GLN A 87 28.60 -32.72 28.82
N SER A 88 28.70 -33.89 29.44
CA SER A 88 28.08 -34.21 30.72
C SER A 88 28.82 -33.49 31.88
N PRO A 89 28.24 -33.42 33.10
CA PRO A 89 28.88 -32.75 34.22
C PRO A 89 30.21 -33.44 34.57
N GLY A 90 31.26 -32.69 34.90
CA GLY A 90 32.60 -33.25 35.14
C GLY A 90 33.37 -33.62 33.88
N SER A 91 32.75 -33.48 32.69
CA SER A 91 33.34 -33.78 31.38
C SER A 91 33.61 -35.28 31.18
N ASN A 92 32.75 -36.13 31.73
CA ASN A 92 32.82 -37.60 31.65
C ASN A 92 32.01 -38.22 30.49
N SER A 93 31.56 -37.42 29.52
CA SER A 93 31.03 -37.91 28.25
C SER A 93 30.69 -36.73 27.36
N THR A 94 30.70 -36.96 26.05
CA THR A 94 30.32 -35.95 25.06
C THR A 94 29.24 -36.50 24.15
N LEU A 95 28.14 -35.76 24.00
CA LEU A 95 27.10 -36.05 23.00
C LEU A 95 27.16 -35.01 21.88
N ALA A 96 27.21 -35.48 20.64
CA ALA A 96 27.07 -34.65 19.45
C ALA A 96 25.93 -35.12 18.55
N VAL A 97 25.23 -34.15 17.97
CA VAL A 97 24.13 -34.38 17.03
C VAL A 97 24.38 -33.60 15.75
N PHE A 98 24.30 -34.30 14.61
CA PHE A 98 24.43 -33.74 13.28
C PHE A 98 23.21 -34.07 12.44
N TYR A 99 22.92 -33.27 11.43
CA TYR A 99 21.93 -33.63 10.43
C TYR A 99 22.38 -33.30 9.01
N ARG A 100 21.79 -34.00 8.04
CA ARG A 100 21.89 -33.71 6.60
C ARG A 100 20.64 -34.17 5.88
N ILE A 101 20.36 -33.55 4.73
CA ILE A 101 19.36 -34.05 3.79
C ILE A 101 20.06 -34.96 2.79
N ALA A 102 19.59 -36.20 2.70
CA ALA A 102 20.13 -37.18 1.77
C ALA A 102 19.94 -36.71 0.33
N THR A 103 20.93 -36.96 -0.51
CA THR A 103 20.88 -36.62 -1.94
C THR A 103 20.73 -37.88 -2.80
N ALA A 104 20.55 -37.71 -4.11
CA ALA A 104 20.58 -38.84 -5.04
C ALA A 104 21.95 -39.56 -5.10
N ALA A 105 23.02 -38.92 -4.60
CA ALA A 105 24.38 -39.46 -4.54
C ALA A 105 24.82 -39.76 -3.10
N GLU A 106 23.90 -40.24 -2.25
CA GLU A 106 24.18 -40.53 -0.85
C GLU A 106 25.24 -41.63 -0.68
N ALA A 107 26.25 -41.38 0.15
CA ALA A 107 27.31 -42.33 0.43
C ALA A 107 26.77 -43.58 1.17
N SER A 108 27.48 -44.71 1.08
CA SER A 108 27.10 -45.93 1.79
C SER A 108 27.37 -45.87 3.30
N SER A 109 28.22 -44.95 3.75
CA SER A 109 28.59 -44.75 5.15
C SER A 109 29.14 -43.34 5.36
N HIS A 110 29.09 -42.87 6.60
CA HIS A 110 29.64 -41.58 7.02
C HIS A 110 30.63 -41.76 8.17
N VAL A 111 31.67 -40.93 8.18
CA VAL A 111 32.74 -40.95 9.18
C VAL A 111 32.66 -39.66 10.01
N PHE A 112 32.56 -39.82 11.32
CA PHE A 112 32.60 -38.73 12.29
C PHE A 112 33.93 -38.80 13.04
N THR A 113 34.61 -37.66 13.21
CA THR A 113 35.97 -37.63 13.78
C THR A 113 36.08 -36.61 14.91
N TRP A 114 37.02 -36.83 15.82
CA TRP A 114 37.31 -35.95 16.95
C TRP A 114 38.79 -36.03 17.35
N SER A 115 39.22 -35.18 18.29
CA SER A 115 40.56 -35.21 18.86
C SER A 115 40.58 -36.00 20.17
N GLY A 116 41.61 -36.83 20.38
CA GLY A 116 41.70 -37.73 21.54
C GLY A 116 41.08 -39.10 21.24
N GLY A 117 41.64 -40.16 21.83
CA GLY A 117 41.06 -41.50 21.72
C GLY A 117 39.97 -41.65 22.78
N GLU A 118 38.80 -42.14 22.37
CA GLU A 118 37.66 -42.40 23.25
C GLU A 118 36.85 -43.60 22.74
N GLU A 119 36.25 -44.36 23.65
CA GLU A 119 35.17 -45.28 23.35
C GLU A 119 33.93 -44.51 22.89
N ALA A 120 33.21 -45.05 21.90
CA ALA A 120 32.13 -44.32 21.25
C ALA A 120 30.94 -45.22 20.88
N ALA A 121 29.74 -44.68 21.01
CA ALA A 121 28.51 -45.29 20.52
C ALA A 121 27.74 -44.26 19.69
N GLY A 122 27.25 -44.66 18.51
CA GLY A 122 26.61 -43.73 17.59
C GLY A 122 25.58 -44.37 16.69
N ALA A 123 24.67 -43.53 16.19
CA ALA A 123 23.66 -43.94 15.25
C ALA A 123 23.39 -42.87 14.20
N ILE A 124 22.89 -43.29 13.03
CA ILE A 124 22.21 -42.43 12.07
C ILE A 124 20.76 -42.89 11.99
N LEU A 125 19.82 -41.98 12.23
CA LEU A 125 18.38 -42.20 12.10
C LEU A 125 17.87 -41.58 10.80
N ARG A 126 16.96 -42.28 10.11
CA ARG A 126 16.33 -41.82 8.88
C ARG A 126 14.88 -41.41 9.13
N TYR A 127 14.56 -40.17 8.76
CA TYR A 127 13.20 -39.65 8.75
C TYR A 127 12.79 -39.17 7.35
N SER A 128 11.60 -39.56 6.90
CA SER A 128 11.01 -39.04 5.66
C SER A 128 9.93 -38.01 5.95
N GLY A 129 9.60 -37.17 4.96
CA GLY A 129 8.55 -36.17 5.12
C GLY A 129 8.95 -35.15 6.19
N VAL A 130 10.24 -34.82 6.25
CA VAL A 130 10.77 -33.68 6.99
C VAL A 130 10.95 -32.53 5.99
N SER A 131 10.78 -31.29 6.43
CA SER A 131 11.15 -30.11 5.66
C SER A 131 12.62 -30.17 5.22
N THR A 132 12.88 -30.20 3.92
CA THR A 132 14.25 -30.26 3.40
C THR A 132 14.97 -28.91 3.46
N SER A 133 14.22 -27.81 3.61
CA SER A 133 14.78 -26.47 3.77
C SER A 133 15.06 -26.10 5.22
N GLU A 134 14.29 -26.65 6.17
CA GLU A 134 14.45 -26.43 7.61
C GLU A 134 14.18 -27.73 8.38
N PRO A 135 15.14 -28.66 8.39
CA PRO A 135 14.88 -30.02 8.87
C PRO A 135 14.73 -30.14 10.40
N VAL A 136 15.16 -29.11 11.13
CA VAL A 136 15.01 -28.97 12.57
C VAL A 136 14.46 -27.57 12.85
N GLU A 137 13.22 -27.47 13.36
CA GLU A 137 12.59 -26.16 13.64
C GLU A 137 12.85 -25.64 15.05
N ALA A 138 13.20 -26.53 15.98
CA ALA A 138 13.57 -26.17 17.35
C ALA A 138 14.38 -27.31 17.98
N PHE A 139 15.29 -26.97 18.89
CA PHE A 139 15.93 -27.95 19.76
C PHE A 139 16.26 -27.35 21.13
N ALA A 140 16.50 -28.21 22.12
CA ALA A 140 17.01 -27.81 23.43
C ALA A 140 17.91 -28.92 23.99
N ALA A 141 18.95 -28.54 24.73
CA ALA A 141 19.92 -29.45 25.34
C ALA A 141 20.00 -29.25 26.85
N GLY A 142 20.19 -30.35 27.58
CA GLY A 142 20.30 -30.42 29.03
C GLY A 142 21.41 -31.40 29.44
N THR A 143 21.86 -31.29 30.69
CA THR A 143 22.94 -32.12 31.24
C THR A 143 22.68 -32.36 32.72
N GLY A 144 23.17 -33.46 33.28
CA GLY A 144 22.95 -33.80 34.68
C GLY A 144 23.63 -35.09 35.12
N THR A 145 23.44 -35.45 36.38
CA THR A 145 23.92 -36.71 36.96
C THR A 145 22.75 -37.37 37.68
N SER A 146 22.27 -38.49 37.14
CA SER A 146 21.14 -39.23 37.71
C SER A 146 20.91 -40.56 36.99
N THR A 147 20.04 -41.40 37.54
CA THR A 147 19.48 -42.57 36.85
C THR A 147 18.44 -42.22 35.78
N SER A 148 18.21 -40.93 35.52
CA SER A 148 17.12 -40.45 34.65
C SER A 148 17.57 -39.31 33.75
N PRO A 149 18.32 -39.61 32.66
CA PRO A 149 18.69 -38.62 31.66
C PRO A 149 17.47 -37.87 31.13
N THR A 150 17.45 -36.55 31.29
CA THR A 150 16.24 -35.75 31.03
C THR A 150 16.44 -34.80 29.87
N SER A 151 15.78 -35.10 28.75
CA SER A 151 15.67 -34.20 27.61
C SER A 151 14.79 -32.99 27.97
N PRO A 152 15.29 -31.75 27.83
CA PRO A 152 14.56 -30.54 28.23
C PRO A 152 13.40 -30.22 27.28
N ALA A 153 12.42 -29.44 27.74
CA ALA A 153 11.36 -28.95 26.87
C ALA A 153 11.87 -27.93 25.85
N THR A 154 11.40 -28.03 24.62
CA THR A 154 11.41 -26.97 23.61
C THR A 154 10.01 -26.75 23.02
N ALA A 155 9.83 -25.83 22.09
CA ALA A 155 8.52 -25.57 21.47
C ALA A 155 8.48 -26.07 20.02
N ALA A 156 7.45 -26.85 19.68
CA ALA A 156 7.09 -27.09 18.29
C ALA A 156 6.43 -25.83 17.72
N LEU A 157 7.01 -25.31 16.65
CA LEU A 157 6.54 -24.12 15.94
C LEU A 157 5.51 -24.50 14.88
N SER A 158 5.58 -25.73 14.35
CA SER A 158 4.62 -26.29 13.41
C SER A 158 3.70 -27.32 14.07
N ALA A 159 2.49 -27.43 13.55
CA ALA A 159 1.63 -28.57 13.81
C ALA A 159 2.19 -29.83 13.13
N ASP A 160 1.74 -31.00 13.58
CA ASP A 160 2.13 -32.29 13.03
C ASP A 160 3.65 -32.49 12.97
N THR A 161 4.36 -32.22 14.06
CA THR A 161 5.82 -32.38 14.12
C THR A 161 6.23 -33.75 14.66
N ARG A 162 7.50 -34.10 14.44
CA ARG A 162 8.14 -35.26 15.08
C ARG A 162 9.14 -34.76 16.11
N VAL A 163 8.90 -35.05 17.38
CA VAL A 163 9.77 -34.68 18.50
C VAL A 163 10.71 -35.85 18.79
N VAL A 164 11.99 -35.68 18.53
CA VAL A 164 13.06 -36.65 18.79
C VAL A 164 13.75 -36.30 20.11
N ARG A 165 13.94 -37.30 20.96
CA ARG A 165 14.62 -37.23 22.26
C ARG A 165 15.87 -38.07 22.19
N VAL A 166 17.01 -37.51 22.58
CA VAL A 166 18.31 -38.16 22.53
C VAL A 166 18.96 -38.01 23.90
N TYR A 167 19.67 -39.03 24.39
CA TYR A 167 20.65 -38.86 25.46
C TYR A 167 21.92 -39.63 25.18
N GLY A 168 23.04 -39.13 25.72
CA GLY A 168 24.30 -39.83 25.86
C GLY A 168 24.72 -39.78 27.34
N ALA A 169 25.27 -40.86 27.86
CA ALA A 169 25.72 -40.94 29.25
C ALA A 169 27.08 -41.64 29.37
N ASP A 170 27.77 -41.31 30.46
CA ASP A 170 28.90 -42.06 31.01
C ASP A 170 28.42 -43.50 31.33
N ASP A 171 29.25 -44.49 31.05
CA ASP A 171 29.11 -45.93 31.31
C ASP A 171 27.96 -46.74 30.62
N ASP A 172 27.96 -48.07 30.86
CA ASP A 172 27.10 -49.12 30.27
C ASP A 172 25.79 -49.40 31.04
N ASP A 173 25.24 -48.39 31.72
CA ASP A 173 24.06 -48.54 32.59
C ASP A 173 22.70 -48.55 31.87
N LEU A 174 22.61 -49.31 30.78
CA LEU A 174 21.40 -49.42 29.96
C LEU A 174 20.31 -50.27 30.63
N SER A 175 19.10 -49.72 30.72
CA SER A 175 17.91 -50.50 31.08
C SER A 175 17.25 -51.14 29.86
N GLY A 176 16.50 -52.24 30.04
CA GLY A 176 15.88 -52.99 28.92
C GLY A 176 14.75 -52.26 28.19
N SER A 177 14.21 -51.16 28.75
CA SER A 177 13.23 -50.28 28.10
C SER A 177 13.36 -48.86 28.64
N PRO A 178 14.42 -48.11 28.27
CA PRO A 178 14.80 -46.87 28.93
C PRO A 178 13.98 -45.66 28.48
N TYR A 179 12.92 -45.84 27.70
CA TYR A 179 12.32 -44.76 26.93
C TYR A 179 11.31 -43.93 27.74
N PRO A 180 11.28 -42.61 27.55
CA PRO A 180 10.32 -41.75 28.23
C PRO A 180 8.86 -42.14 27.96
N PRO A 181 7.96 -42.04 28.95
CA PRO A 181 6.53 -42.26 28.75
C PRO A 181 5.96 -41.41 27.62
N GLY A 182 5.10 -42.01 26.78
CA GLY A 182 4.48 -41.33 25.64
C GLY A 182 5.36 -41.22 24.39
N THR A 183 6.57 -41.79 24.41
CA THR A 183 7.48 -41.87 23.26
C THR A 183 7.61 -43.30 22.73
N THR A 184 8.11 -43.43 21.50
CA THR A 184 8.51 -44.70 20.89
C THR A 184 10.03 -44.77 20.84
N GLY A 185 10.62 -45.80 21.45
CA GLY A 185 12.05 -46.04 21.39
C GLY A 185 12.55 -46.35 19.98
N ARG A 186 13.69 -45.77 19.60
CA ARG A 186 14.33 -45.95 18.27
C ARG A 186 15.65 -46.68 18.34
N LEU A 187 16.43 -46.44 19.38
CA LEU A 187 17.64 -47.21 19.68
C LEU A 187 18.04 -47.06 21.14
N ASN A 188 18.81 -48.03 21.61
CA ASN A 188 19.46 -48.01 22.90
C ASN A 188 20.74 -48.86 22.78
N ILE A 189 21.91 -48.23 22.78
CA ILE A 189 23.20 -48.87 22.48
C ILE A 189 24.30 -48.35 23.41
N GLU A 190 25.33 -49.16 23.60
CA GLU A 190 26.51 -48.86 24.42
C GLU A 190 27.79 -49.19 23.65
N SER A 191 28.90 -48.57 24.04
CA SER A 191 30.19 -48.78 23.38
C SER A 191 30.86 -50.10 23.78
N GLY A 192 30.58 -50.64 24.97
CA GLY A 192 31.19 -51.84 25.54
C GLY A 192 30.61 -52.14 26.92
N GLY A 193 31.36 -52.81 27.81
CA GLY A 193 30.96 -52.94 29.22
C GLY A 193 32.06 -52.58 30.23
N GLY A 194 31.67 -51.93 31.33
CA GLY A 194 32.52 -51.41 32.41
C GLY A 194 32.92 -49.93 32.26
N GLY A 195 33.47 -49.33 33.33
CA GLY A 195 33.66 -47.88 33.53
C GLY A 195 34.64 -47.08 32.65
N GLY A 196 34.67 -47.38 31.36
CA GLY A 196 35.28 -46.58 30.29
C GLY A 196 34.43 -46.71 29.02
N THR A 197 33.12 -46.60 29.18
CA THR A 197 32.14 -46.86 28.13
C THR A 197 31.10 -45.75 28.09
N THR A 198 30.32 -45.70 27.02
CA THR A 198 29.26 -44.71 26.92
C THR A 198 28.00 -45.35 26.38
N SER A 199 26.86 -44.84 26.86
CA SER A 199 25.55 -45.25 26.42
C SER A 199 24.85 -44.16 25.62
N LEU A 200 24.01 -44.56 24.66
CA LEU A 200 23.25 -43.69 23.79
C LEU A 200 21.82 -44.23 23.61
N GLY A 201 20.83 -43.38 23.85
CA GLY A 201 19.42 -43.70 23.62
C GLY A 201 18.69 -42.65 22.80
N VAL A 202 17.79 -43.11 21.93
CA VAL A 202 16.92 -42.23 21.13
C VAL A 202 15.47 -42.74 21.19
N ALA A 203 14.54 -41.82 21.37
CA ALA A 203 13.11 -42.04 21.26
C ALA A 203 12.45 -40.90 20.48
N ASP A 204 11.25 -41.10 19.93
CA ASP A 204 10.48 -40.01 19.33
C ASP A 204 8.99 -40.08 19.63
N SER A 205 8.28 -39.00 19.31
CA SER A 205 6.82 -38.94 19.39
C SER A 205 6.28 -37.96 18.35
N ALA A 206 5.06 -38.20 17.87
CA ALA A 206 4.36 -37.22 17.03
C ALA A 206 3.68 -36.19 17.93
N GLN A 207 3.72 -34.92 17.53
CA GLN A 207 3.01 -33.84 18.19
C GLN A 207 2.09 -33.15 17.19
N ALA A 208 0.77 -33.26 17.43
CA ALA A 208 -0.24 -32.77 16.48
C ALA A 208 -0.38 -31.24 16.46
N GLY A 209 -0.18 -30.55 17.58
CA GLY A 209 -0.32 -29.10 17.69
C GLY A 209 1.01 -28.37 17.91
N THR A 210 1.00 -27.05 17.72
CA THR A 210 2.12 -26.19 18.13
C THR A 210 2.21 -26.10 19.66
N GLY A 211 3.36 -25.68 20.18
CA GLY A 211 3.57 -25.44 21.60
C GLY A 211 4.60 -26.37 22.25
N SER A 212 4.68 -26.33 23.58
CA SER A 212 5.70 -27.05 24.35
C SER A 212 5.68 -28.56 24.07
N THR A 213 6.85 -29.10 23.79
CA THR A 213 7.11 -30.54 23.68
C THR A 213 7.11 -31.24 25.05
N GLY A 214 7.19 -30.48 26.15
CA GLY A 214 7.43 -31.01 27.50
C GLY A 214 8.85 -31.54 27.70
N SER A 215 9.26 -31.80 28.93
CA SER A 215 10.49 -32.54 29.24
C SER A 215 10.21 -34.04 29.27
N ALA A 216 11.21 -34.85 28.94
CA ALA A 216 11.06 -36.31 28.86
C ALA A 216 12.32 -36.99 29.42
N SER A 217 12.14 -37.93 30.35
CA SER A 217 13.25 -38.61 31.04
C SER A 217 13.37 -40.06 30.60
N PHE A 218 14.59 -40.46 30.25
CA PHE A 218 14.98 -41.84 30.06
C PHE A 218 15.22 -42.51 31.42
N SER A 219 15.44 -43.84 31.44
CA SER A 219 15.82 -44.57 32.65
C SER A 219 17.05 -45.43 32.46
N GLN A 220 17.98 -45.38 33.42
CA GLN A 220 19.20 -46.17 33.49
C GLN A 220 19.24 -47.04 34.75
N THR A 221 20.11 -48.07 34.76
CA THR A 221 20.28 -48.99 35.91
C THR A 221 21.15 -48.41 37.01
N GLY A 222 22.07 -47.52 36.66
CA GLY A 222 22.95 -46.76 37.54
C GLY A 222 22.82 -45.25 37.33
N SER A 223 23.49 -44.47 38.18
CA SER A 223 23.36 -43.02 38.22
C SER A 223 24.54 -42.37 37.52
N GLU A 224 24.35 -41.97 36.27
CA GLU A 224 25.44 -41.55 35.41
C GLU A 224 25.40 -40.07 35.04
N GLN A 225 26.54 -39.56 34.59
CA GLN A 225 26.72 -38.22 34.02
C GLN A 225 26.21 -38.25 32.58
N TRP A 226 25.21 -37.43 32.26
CA TRP A 226 24.54 -37.47 30.97
C TRP A 226 24.38 -36.11 30.33
N ARG A 227 24.24 -36.11 29.00
CA ARG A 227 23.73 -35.00 28.18
C ARG A 227 22.53 -35.48 27.37
N ALA A 228 21.49 -34.66 27.28
CA ALA A 228 20.25 -35.01 26.60
C ALA A 228 19.70 -33.86 25.75
N LEU A 229 19.04 -34.20 24.65
CA LEU A 229 18.47 -33.28 23.68
C LEU A 229 17.01 -33.57 23.38
N THR A 230 16.31 -32.51 22.98
CA THR A 230 15.01 -32.54 22.32
C THR A 230 15.14 -31.83 20.98
N ILE A 231 14.66 -32.44 19.91
CA ILE A 231 14.79 -31.97 18.53
C ILE A 231 13.41 -32.06 17.87
N VAL A 232 12.95 -30.99 17.24
CA VAL A 232 11.64 -30.94 16.58
C VAL A 232 11.83 -30.92 15.08
N LEU A 233 11.31 -31.95 14.41
CA LEU A 233 11.33 -32.08 12.96
C LEU A 233 9.97 -31.66 12.40
N PRO A 234 9.90 -30.62 11.55
CA PRO A 234 8.65 -30.19 10.91
C PRO A 234 8.39 -30.95 9.61
N PRO A 235 7.12 -31.13 9.20
CA PRO A 235 6.85 -31.66 7.88
C PRO A 235 7.03 -30.63 6.74
N PRO A 236 7.05 -31.04 5.45
CA PRO A 236 7.22 -30.13 4.32
C PRO A 236 6.05 -29.16 4.16
N GLY A 237 6.35 -27.92 3.79
CA GLY A 237 5.31 -26.94 3.39
C GLY A 237 4.48 -26.35 4.53
N VAL A 238 4.68 -26.79 5.78
CA VAL A 238 4.24 -26.05 6.95
C VAL A 238 5.33 -25.07 7.35
N ASN A 239 5.11 -23.80 7.06
CA ASN A 239 5.74 -22.74 7.82
C ASN A 239 4.90 -22.57 9.11
N PRO A 240 5.50 -22.32 10.28
CA PRO A 240 4.76 -22.01 11.49
C PRO A 240 3.75 -20.89 11.21
N LEU A 241 2.49 -21.31 11.19
CA LEU A 241 1.27 -20.54 11.39
C LEU A 241 0.69 -19.83 10.14
N PRO A 242 -0.63 -19.96 9.90
CA PRO A 242 -1.33 -19.10 8.97
C PRO A 242 -1.42 -17.70 9.60
N THR A 243 -0.36 -16.90 9.46
CA THR A 243 -0.43 -15.44 9.61
C THR A 243 -0.52 -14.81 8.22
N GLY A 244 -1.43 -15.31 7.38
CA GLY A 244 -1.76 -14.61 6.15
C GLY A 244 -2.22 -13.20 6.48
N ASP A 245 -1.80 -12.22 5.70
CA ASP A 245 -2.41 -10.90 5.76
C ASP A 245 -3.78 -10.96 5.07
N THR A 246 -4.84 -10.89 5.87
CA THR A 246 -6.24 -10.90 5.41
C THR A 246 -6.78 -9.50 5.14
N ASN A 247 -6.00 -8.44 5.42
CA ASN A 247 -6.45 -7.09 5.14
C ASN A 247 -6.59 -6.90 3.64
N SER A 248 -7.65 -6.22 3.21
CA SER A 248 -7.79 -5.82 1.81
C SER A 248 -6.66 -4.87 1.44
N ALA A 249 -6.08 -5.04 0.25
CA ALA A 249 -5.19 -4.04 -0.32
C ALA A 249 -5.94 -2.70 -0.41
N PRO A 250 -5.31 -1.55 -0.09
CA PRO A 250 -5.94 -0.27 -0.37
C PRO A 250 -6.22 -0.18 -1.88
N ALA A 251 -7.41 0.31 -2.22
CA ALA A 251 -7.78 0.54 -3.61
C ALA A 251 -6.71 1.40 -4.30
N ILE A 252 -6.27 0.97 -5.48
CA ILE A 252 -5.33 1.72 -6.32
C ILE A 252 -6.09 2.76 -7.14
N CYS A 253 -6.95 3.54 -6.49
CA CYS A 253 -7.60 4.68 -7.10
C CYS A 253 -7.30 5.92 -6.27
N SER A 254 -6.10 6.45 -6.46
CA SER A 254 -5.69 7.68 -5.82
C SER A 254 -5.19 8.71 -6.80
N ALA A 255 -5.86 9.86 -6.85
CA ALA A 255 -5.29 11.14 -7.28
C ALA A 255 -3.86 11.20 -6.81
N ALA A 256 -2.97 11.59 -7.71
CA ALA A 256 -1.55 11.70 -7.44
C ALA A 256 -1.35 12.46 -6.13
N GLY A 257 -1.16 11.74 -5.04
CA GLY A 257 -0.80 12.28 -3.74
C GLY A 257 0.66 12.70 -3.80
N ALA A 258 0.92 13.81 -4.50
CA ALA A 258 2.20 14.50 -4.65
C ALA A 258 3.35 13.77 -5.37
N GLY A 259 3.19 12.54 -5.86
CA GLY A 259 4.28 11.74 -6.45
C GLY A 259 4.46 11.84 -7.98
N GLY A 260 3.34 11.84 -8.73
CA GLY A 260 3.36 11.75 -10.20
C GLY A 260 4.05 10.48 -10.71
N SER A 261 4.52 10.52 -11.97
CA SER A 261 5.49 9.54 -12.49
C SER A 261 6.90 10.10 -12.40
N GLY A 262 7.89 9.28 -12.04
CA GLY A 262 9.28 9.77 -12.03
C GLY A 262 10.29 8.86 -11.36
N THR A 263 11.40 9.46 -10.94
CA THR A 263 12.50 8.80 -10.25
C THR A 263 12.52 9.18 -8.77
N ILE A 264 12.57 8.19 -7.87
CA ILE A 264 12.59 8.44 -6.41
C ILE A 264 13.86 7.88 -5.76
N SER A 265 14.23 8.43 -4.61
CA SER A 265 15.38 8.04 -3.78
C SER A 265 15.22 8.50 -2.32
N GLY A 266 15.98 7.91 -1.40
CA GLY A 266 16.05 8.34 0.00
C GLY A 266 14.80 8.03 0.82
N THR A 267 14.46 8.89 1.77
CA THR A 267 13.29 8.74 2.64
C THR A 267 12.03 9.28 1.96
N VAL A 268 11.06 8.39 1.70
CA VAL A 268 9.84 8.70 0.91
C VAL A 268 8.60 8.94 1.76
N ASN A 269 8.55 8.41 2.98
CA ASN A 269 7.43 8.57 3.89
C ASN A 269 7.68 9.65 4.95
N ARG A 270 6.60 10.29 5.41
CA ARG A 270 6.57 11.16 6.59
C ARG A 270 5.72 10.51 7.68
N TYR A 271 6.17 10.63 8.93
CA TYR A 271 5.63 9.89 10.07
C TYR A 271 5.14 10.85 11.15
N TYR A 272 3.92 10.64 11.63
CA TYR A 272 3.28 11.43 12.67
C TYR A 272 2.95 10.52 13.85
N PRO A 273 3.48 10.76 15.06
CA PRO A 273 3.09 9.99 16.24
C PRO A 273 1.66 10.37 16.66
N GLY A 274 0.80 9.39 16.94
CA GLY A 274 -0.57 9.65 17.39
C GLY A 274 -0.62 10.12 18.84
N SER A 275 -1.13 11.32 19.12
CA SER A 275 -0.99 12.00 20.41
C SER A 275 -1.92 11.48 21.52
N THR A 276 -3.06 10.89 21.15
CA THR A 276 -4.07 10.35 22.07
C THR A 276 -4.64 9.05 21.51
N SER A 277 -5.21 8.21 22.39
CA SER A 277 -5.88 6.98 21.93
C SER A 277 -7.10 7.33 21.09
N VAL A 278 -7.36 6.54 20.06
CA VAL A 278 -8.52 6.67 19.16
C VAL A 278 -9.30 5.35 19.11
N ALA A 279 -10.62 5.44 19.13
CA ALA A 279 -11.49 4.28 19.08
C ALA A 279 -11.80 3.88 17.63
N ALA A 280 -12.14 2.61 17.42
CA ALA A 280 -12.79 2.19 16.17
C ALA A 280 -14.07 3.01 15.97
N GLY A 281 -14.39 3.37 14.73
CA GLY A 281 -15.48 4.28 14.39
C GLY A 281 -15.08 5.76 14.38
N ALA A 282 -13.90 6.13 14.89
CA ALA A 282 -13.46 7.53 14.88
C ALA A 282 -13.17 8.03 13.46
N THR A 283 -13.55 9.28 13.18
CA THR A 283 -13.32 9.96 11.90
C THR A 283 -12.25 11.05 11.98
N SER A 284 -11.47 11.08 13.07
CA SER A 284 -10.34 11.99 13.22
C SER A 284 -9.28 11.43 14.17
N ILE A 285 -8.04 11.89 13.99
CA ILE A 285 -6.87 11.50 14.79
C ILE A 285 -6.06 12.77 15.12
N THR A 286 -5.68 12.94 16.38
CA THR A 286 -4.76 14.01 16.80
C THR A 286 -3.31 13.53 16.71
N LEU A 287 -2.48 14.29 16.00
CA LEU A 287 -1.11 13.96 15.63
C LEU A 287 -0.11 14.91 16.28
N GLY A 288 1.06 14.38 16.65
CA GLY A 288 2.21 15.17 17.12
C GLY A 288 3.14 15.59 15.99
N SER A 289 4.26 16.22 16.35
CA SER A 289 5.30 16.65 15.41
C SER A 289 5.86 15.48 14.61
N SER A 290 5.98 15.69 13.30
CA SER A 290 6.39 14.66 12.34
C SER A 290 7.89 14.63 12.06
N ILE A 291 8.35 13.49 11.53
CA ILE A 291 9.72 13.28 11.01
C ILE A 291 9.66 12.64 9.61
N GLY A 292 10.80 12.57 8.90
CA GLY A 292 10.90 11.89 7.59
C GLY A 292 10.86 12.83 6.39
N ALA A 293 10.25 12.37 5.29
CA ALA A 293 10.20 13.06 3.99
C ALA A 293 9.58 14.47 4.07
N GLY A 294 9.95 15.39 3.17
CA GLY A 294 9.57 16.82 3.22
C GLY A 294 8.06 17.14 3.20
N SER A 295 7.25 16.37 2.48
CA SER A 295 5.82 16.70 2.26
C SER A 295 4.96 16.40 3.50
N ALA A 296 4.20 17.40 3.94
CA ALA A 296 3.19 17.28 4.99
C ALA A 296 1.92 16.57 4.49
N ILE A 297 1.01 16.20 5.40
CA ILE A 297 -0.31 15.66 5.02
C ILE A 297 -1.13 16.76 4.35
N ALA A 298 -1.72 16.45 3.20
CA ALA A 298 -2.70 17.24 2.48
C ALA A 298 -4.03 16.49 2.40
N ALA A 299 -5.13 17.22 2.16
CA ALA A 299 -6.42 16.60 1.86
C ALA A 299 -6.29 15.68 0.63
N GLY A 300 -6.89 14.49 0.69
CA GLY A 300 -6.84 13.46 -0.34
C GLY A 300 -5.67 12.46 -0.19
N ASP A 301 -4.69 12.72 0.69
CA ASP A 301 -3.57 11.80 0.90
C ASP A 301 -4.02 10.46 1.49
N LEU A 302 -3.40 9.37 1.01
CA LEU A 302 -3.44 8.07 1.65
C LEU A 302 -2.54 8.05 2.89
N LEU A 303 -3.08 7.54 3.98
CA LEU A 303 -2.41 7.39 5.25
C LEU A 303 -2.43 5.92 5.66
N LEU A 304 -1.33 5.45 6.24
CA LEU A 304 -1.24 4.19 6.96
C LEU A 304 -1.28 4.48 8.46
N VAL A 305 -2.26 3.94 9.17
CA VAL A 305 -2.35 3.99 10.63
C VAL A 305 -1.88 2.65 11.17
N MET A 306 -0.91 2.64 12.09
CA MET A 306 -0.30 1.40 12.57
C MET A 306 0.02 1.46 14.07
N GLN A 307 -0.44 0.45 14.81
CA GLN A 307 -0.07 0.25 16.21
C GLN A 307 1.32 -0.41 16.27
N MET A 308 2.31 0.30 16.79
CA MET A 308 3.67 -0.22 16.92
C MET A 308 3.86 -1.00 18.21
N GLN A 309 3.36 -0.48 19.34
CA GLN A 309 3.53 -1.07 20.67
C GLN A 309 2.21 -1.04 21.43
N ASP A 310 1.79 -2.16 22.00
CA ASP A 310 0.66 -2.26 22.93
C ASP A 310 0.65 -3.57 23.75
N ALA A 311 1.67 -4.41 23.61
CA ALA A 311 1.68 -5.72 24.28
C ALA A 311 1.82 -5.57 25.81
N THR A 312 1.24 -6.51 26.56
CA THR A 312 1.37 -6.58 28.02
C THR A 312 2.28 -7.71 28.46
N LEU A 313 2.95 -7.52 29.60
CA LEU A 313 3.93 -8.45 30.14
C LEU A 313 3.55 -8.84 31.57
N ASP A 314 3.92 -10.05 31.98
CA ASP A 314 4.16 -10.34 33.39
C ASP A 314 5.53 -9.72 33.76
N SER A 315 5.54 -8.83 34.76
CA SER A 315 6.74 -8.13 35.22
C SER A 315 7.34 -8.73 36.49
N SER A 316 6.93 -9.94 36.88
CA SER A 316 7.47 -10.64 38.05
C SER A 316 8.93 -10.99 37.83
N ASN A 317 9.76 -10.84 38.87
CA ASN A 317 11.19 -11.17 38.80
C ASN A 317 11.44 -12.68 38.96
N ASN A 318 10.90 -13.49 38.03
CA ASN A 318 11.03 -14.93 38.00
C ASN A 318 10.83 -15.46 36.57
N ALA A 319 10.81 -16.78 36.42
CA ALA A 319 10.63 -17.48 35.15
C ALA A 319 9.34 -17.14 34.38
N ASN A 320 8.34 -16.52 35.02
CA ASN A 320 7.11 -16.08 34.35
C ASN A 320 7.27 -14.74 33.61
N TYR A 321 8.40 -14.03 33.77
CA TYR A 321 8.57 -12.72 33.14
C TYR A 321 8.27 -12.75 31.64
N GLY A 322 7.49 -11.79 31.14
CA GLY A 322 7.07 -11.74 29.75
C GLY A 322 5.70 -12.39 29.55
N ASP A 323 5.68 -13.69 29.27
CA ASP A 323 4.48 -14.43 28.88
C ASP A 323 3.59 -14.92 30.05
N GLY A 324 4.08 -14.87 31.28
CA GLY A 324 3.37 -15.36 32.47
C GLY A 324 3.56 -16.86 32.74
N SER A 325 4.51 -17.53 32.06
CA SER A 325 4.72 -18.98 32.15
C SER A 325 6.17 -19.38 32.42
N ALA A 326 6.39 -20.14 33.50
CA ALA A 326 7.69 -20.73 33.82
C ALA A 326 8.07 -21.96 32.95
N ALA A 327 7.27 -22.34 31.95
CA ALA A 327 7.45 -23.57 31.18
C ALA A 327 8.04 -23.32 29.77
N GLY A 328 9.04 -24.13 29.38
CA GLY A 328 9.55 -24.22 28.00
C GLY A 328 10.64 -23.21 27.61
N THR A 329 10.78 -22.92 26.31
CA THR A 329 11.69 -21.89 25.74
C THR A 329 11.24 -20.45 26.03
N ALA A 330 10.02 -20.30 26.58
CA ALA A 330 9.43 -19.02 26.97
C ALA A 330 9.72 -18.62 28.43
N ASP A 331 10.50 -19.42 29.19
CA ASP A 331 10.99 -19.05 30.52
C ASP A 331 11.67 -17.67 30.48
N GLY A 332 10.96 -16.65 30.97
CA GLY A 332 11.41 -15.27 31.00
C GLY A 332 11.35 -14.52 29.68
N SER A 333 10.52 -14.90 28.70
CA SER A 333 10.38 -14.19 27.43
C SER A 333 8.93 -14.08 26.95
N GLY A 334 8.67 -13.15 26.01
CA GLY A 334 7.35 -13.04 25.37
C GLY A 334 6.40 -12.07 26.07
N SER A 335 5.09 -12.26 25.87
CA SER A 335 4.05 -11.34 26.34
C SER A 335 2.76 -12.08 26.70
N THR A 336 2.11 -11.67 27.78
CA THR A 336 0.79 -12.19 28.21
C THR A 336 -0.33 -11.91 27.21
N ALA A 337 -0.25 -10.79 26.47
CA ALA A 337 -1.18 -10.47 25.40
C ALA A 337 -0.59 -9.48 24.40
N ILE A 338 -0.90 -9.67 23.12
CA ILE A 338 -0.41 -8.82 22.03
C ILE A 338 -1.23 -7.52 21.85
N ARG A 339 -2.49 -7.52 22.27
CA ARG A 339 -3.44 -6.39 22.17
C ARG A 339 -3.56 -5.84 20.74
N GLN A 340 -3.43 -4.53 20.53
CA GLN A 340 -3.58 -3.89 19.22
C GLN A 340 -2.27 -3.92 18.40
N THR A 341 -1.15 -4.35 18.98
CA THR A 341 0.18 -4.33 18.33
C THR A 341 0.16 -4.96 16.93
N GLY A 342 0.72 -4.27 15.96
CA GLY A 342 0.84 -4.73 14.57
C GLY A 342 -0.45 -4.65 13.76
N LEU A 343 -1.59 -4.25 14.37
CA LEU A 343 -2.78 -3.87 13.60
C LEU A 343 -2.48 -2.61 12.79
N TYR A 344 -2.97 -2.60 11.57
CA TYR A 344 -2.77 -1.50 10.65
C TYR A 344 -3.96 -1.36 9.71
N GLU A 345 -4.23 -0.15 9.24
CA GLU A 345 -5.25 0.11 8.23
C GLU A 345 -4.88 1.34 7.39
N PHE A 346 -5.50 1.44 6.20
CA PHE A 346 -5.32 2.59 5.31
C PHE A 346 -6.56 3.48 5.34
N VAL A 347 -6.35 4.79 5.42
CA VAL A 347 -7.41 5.81 5.42
C VAL A 347 -7.02 7.00 4.54
N THR A 348 -8.01 7.79 4.14
CA THR A 348 -7.79 9.01 3.36
C THR A 348 -8.01 10.25 4.22
N ALA A 349 -7.05 11.18 4.17
CA ALA A 349 -7.17 12.48 4.84
C ALA A 349 -8.19 13.37 4.12
N THR A 350 -9.01 14.12 4.85
CA THR A 350 -9.94 15.13 4.28
C THR A 350 -9.47 16.57 4.51
N ASN A 351 -8.38 16.77 5.23
CA ASN A 351 -7.78 18.07 5.50
C ASN A 351 -6.24 17.99 5.52
N SER A 352 -5.58 19.14 5.43
CA SER A 352 -4.12 19.24 5.54
C SER A 352 -3.67 19.32 7.01
N VAL A 353 -2.52 18.70 7.34
CA VAL A 353 -1.90 18.76 8.67
C VAL A 353 -0.42 19.14 8.54
N ALA A 354 -0.05 20.25 9.18
CA ALA A 354 1.31 20.78 9.16
C ALA A 354 2.33 19.82 9.81
N THR A 355 3.62 20.05 9.55
CA THR A 355 4.70 19.19 10.05
C THR A 355 4.83 19.19 11.58
N GLY A 356 4.34 20.23 12.26
CA GLY A 356 4.26 20.34 13.73
C GLY A 356 3.13 19.53 14.37
N GLY A 357 2.32 18.81 13.59
CA GLY A 357 1.17 18.05 14.09
C GLY A 357 -0.15 18.82 13.95
N GLY A 358 -1.22 18.26 14.52
CA GLY A 358 -2.59 18.76 14.38
C GLY A 358 -3.61 17.62 14.29
N THR A 359 -4.87 17.95 14.03
CA THR A 359 -5.93 16.94 13.88
C THR A 359 -6.15 16.66 12.40
N VAL A 360 -5.98 15.40 12.00
CA VAL A 360 -6.41 14.92 10.68
C VAL A 360 -7.83 14.40 10.77
N THR A 361 -8.69 14.77 9.82
CA THR A 361 -10.03 14.23 9.62
C THR A 361 -9.99 13.19 8.50
N LEU A 362 -10.81 12.15 8.61
CA LEU A 362 -10.76 10.96 7.77
C LEU A 362 -12.01 10.85 6.89
N ALA A 363 -11.84 10.36 5.67
CA ALA A 363 -12.94 10.13 4.73
C ALA A 363 -13.81 8.92 5.13
N SER A 364 -13.26 8.00 5.92
CA SER A 364 -13.95 6.84 6.45
C SER A 364 -13.57 6.63 7.92
N PRO A 365 -14.49 6.10 8.74
CA PRO A 365 -14.19 5.80 10.14
C PRO A 365 -13.16 4.67 10.25
N LEU A 366 -12.32 4.72 11.28
CA LEU A 366 -11.33 3.67 11.56
C LEU A 366 -12.00 2.32 11.83
N ALA A 367 -11.46 1.26 11.25
CA ALA A 367 -11.86 -0.12 11.53
C ALA A 367 -11.31 -0.62 12.88
N HIS A 368 -10.18 -0.08 13.31
CA HIS A 368 -9.50 -0.49 14.54
C HIS A 368 -9.38 0.66 15.55
N SER A 369 -9.27 0.28 16.82
CA SER A 369 -8.82 1.19 17.86
C SER A 369 -7.29 1.26 17.86
N TYR A 370 -6.72 2.44 18.10
CA TYR A 370 -5.28 2.63 18.30
C TYR A 370 -5.00 3.30 19.63
N ASN A 371 -4.09 2.69 20.40
CA ASN A 371 -3.85 3.04 21.79
C ASN A 371 -2.56 3.87 21.94
N ARG A 372 -2.67 4.98 22.67
CA ARG A 372 -1.56 5.82 23.11
C ARG A 372 -1.56 5.94 24.63
N GLY A 373 -0.40 5.69 25.24
CA GLY A 373 -0.20 5.70 26.69
C GLY A 373 1.15 5.10 27.05
N THR A 374 1.42 4.79 28.33
CA THR A 374 2.69 4.20 28.75
C THR A 374 2.97 2.89 28.00
N ASN A 375 4.09 2.81 27.28
CA ASN A 375 4.49 1.68 26.42
C ASN A 375 3.49 1.34 25.30
N ARG A 376 2.61 2.27 24.96
CA ARG A 376 1.63 2.15 23.88
C ARG A 376 1.84 3.25 22.87
N ARG A 377 2.18 2.86 21.64
CA ARG A 377 2.57 3.78 20.56
C ARG A 377 1.93 3.35 19.25
N PHE A 378 1.27 4.28 18.58
CA PHE A 378 0.87 4.16 17.19
C PHE A 378 1.32 5.39 16.41
N GLN A 379 1.48 5.22 15.11
CA GLN A 379 1.85 6.29 14.20
C GLN A 379 0.94 6.31 12.98
N VAL A 380 0.87 7.48 12.35
CA VAL A 380 0.22 7.72 11.07
C VAL A 380 1.31 8.08 10.06
N VAL A 381 1.39 7.31 8.98
CA VAL A 381 2.40 7.46 7.93
C VAL A 381 1.72 8.02 6.69
N ARG A 382 2.23 9.12 6.15
CA ARG A 382 1.83 9.61 4.84
C ARG A 382 2.39 8.67 3.77
N VAL A 383 1.52 8.06 2.97
CA VAL A 383 1.86 7.09 1.94
C VAL A 383 1.87 7.80 0.59
N PRO A 384 3.03 8.04 -0.03
CA PRO A 384 3.08 8.64 -1.36
C PRO A 384 2.45 7.69 -2.39
N GLN A 385 1.74 8.29 -3.33
CA GLN A 385 1.00 7.57 -4.37
C GLN A 385 1.55 7.97 -5.74
N TYR A 386 1.98 6.97 -6.52
CA TYR A 386 2.64 7.16 -7.80
C TYR A 386 1.86 6.50 -8.94
N SER A 387 1.86 7.11 -10.13
CA SER A 387 1.31 6.48 -11.33
C SER A 387 2.27 5.43 -11.90
N SER A 388 3.57 5.69 -11.88
CA SER A 388 4.65 4.72 -12.13
C SER A 388 5.96 5.31 -11.63
N VAL A 389 6.86 4.50 -11.09
CA VAL A 389 8.08 5.00 -10.48
C VAL A 389 9.27 4.09 -10.73
N THR A 390 10.42 4.69 -11.01
CA THR A 390 11.71 4.01 -11.10
C THR A 390 12.62 4.47 -9.97
N LEU A 391 13.38 3.57 -9.36
CA LEU A 391 14.37 3.98 -8.35
C LEU A 391 15.62 4.54 -9.03
N GLY A 392 16.06 5.71 -8.56
CA GLY A 392 17.32 6.34 -8.98
C GLY A 392 18.47 6.12 -7.99
N ALA A 393 18.13 5.74 -6.76
CA ALA A 393 19.05 5.28 -5.72
C ALA A 393 18.24 4.46 -4.69
N ASN A 394 18.91 3.99 -3.64
CA ASN A 394 18.25 3.24 -2.57
C ASN A 394 17.16 4.07 -1.88
N ILE A 395 16.07 3.40 -1.50
CA ILE A 395 14.99 3.94 -0.66
C ILE A 395 15.17 3.45 0.76
N THR A 396 14.84 4.30 1.74
CA THR A 396 14.97 3.98 3.15
C THR A 396 13.88 4.68 3.99
N ALA A 397 13.83 4.41 5.30
CA ALA A 397 12.96 5.11 6.24
C ALA A 397 13.78 5.99 7.21
N ALA A 398 13.09 6.91 7.89
CA ALA A 398 13.65 7.45 9.13
C ALA A 398 13.60 6.33 10.18
N SER A 399 14.69 6.09 10.91
CA SER A 399 14.72 5.05 11.94
C SER A 399 13.66 5.28 13.02
N TRP A 400 13.08 4.19 13.54
CA TRP A 400 12.20 4.25 14.70
C TRP A 400 12.89 4.91 15.89
N ASN A 401 12.26 5.94 16.45
CA ASN A 401 12.82 6.72 17.55
C ASN A 401 12.09 6.52 18.89
N GLY A 402 11.20 5.52 19.00
CA GLY A 402 10.31 5.32 20.15
C GLY A 402 8.94 6.00 20.02
N LEU A 403 8.72 6.81 18.99
CA LEU A 403 7.45 7.49 18.71
C LEU A 403 6.97 7.28 17.27
N ALA A 404 7.87 7.37 16.29
CA ALA A 404 7.57 7.29 14.86
C ALA A 404 8.80 6.82 14.06
N GLY A 405 8.57 6.39 12.81
CA GLY A 405 9.61 5.91 11.88
C GLY A 405 9.58 4.39 11.65
N GLY A 406 10.57 3.89 10.93
CA GLY A 406 10.83 2.45 10.70
C GLY A 406 9.96 1.78 9.65
N ILE A 407 9.23 2.54 8.81
CA ILE A 407 8.29 2.00 7.82
C ILE A 407 8.53 2.62 6.45
N VAL A 408 8.76 1.80 5.43
CA VAL A 408 8.57 2.24 4.03
C VAL A 408 7.21 1.75 3.56
N ALA A 409 6.36 2.66 3.08
CA ALA A 409 5.07 2.34 2.49
C ALA A 409 4.94 3.01 1.13
N LEU A 410 4.74 2.22 0.07
CA LEU A 410 4.57 2.68 -1.30
C LEU A 410 3.25 2.17 -1.87
N ASN A 411 2.50 3.05 -2.52
CA ASN A 411 1.34 2.71 -3.33
C ASN A 411 1.59 3.18 -4.77
N VAL A 412 1.74 2.24 -5.69
CA VAL A 412 2.14 2.50 -7.09
C VAL A 412 1.08 1.91 -8.02
N GLN A 413 0.47 2.76 -8.83
CA GLN A 413 -0.63 2.34 -9.69
C GLN A 413 -0.18 1.53 -10.90
N GLY A 414 0.92 1.91 -11.54
CA GLY A 414 1.50 1.21 -12.67
C GLY A 414 2.73 0.41 -12.25
N THR A 415 3.88 0.75 -12.81
CA THR A 415 5.11 0.01 -12.59
C THR A 415 5.93 0.60 -11.44
N LEU A 416 6.28 -0.22 -10.46
CA LEU A 416 7.41 0.02 -9.57
C LEU A 416 8.63 -0.72 -10.13
N ASN A 417 9.60 0.04 -10.64
CA ASN A 417 10.86 -0.48 -11.15
C ASN A 417 12.00 -0.19 -10.17
N LEU A 418 12.54 -1.22 -9.51
CA LEU A 418 13.68 -1.07 -8.60
C LEU A 418 14.98 -0.73 -9.33
N ASN A 419 15.09 -1.02 -10.63
CA ASN A 419 16.24 -0.65 -11.46
C ASN A 419 17.60 -1.08 -10.88
N GLY A 420 17.64 -2.25 -10.22
CA GLY A 420 18.82 -2.79 -9.55
C GLY A 420 19.13 -2.17 -8.16
N PHE A 421 18.39 -1.16 -7.72
CA PHE A 421 18.52 -0.56 -6.40
C PHE A 421 17.74 -1.32 -5.32
N SER A 422 17.89 -0.88 -4.07
CA SER A 422 17.24 -1.50 -2.92
C SER A 422 16.24 -0.58 -2.21
N ILE A 423 15.20 -1.20 -1.67
CA ILE A 423 14.38 -0.62 -0.59
C ILE A 423 14.89 -1.24 0.71
N ASP A 424 15.59 -0.46 1.54
CA ASP A 424 16.33 -0.98 2.69
C ASP A 424 15.94 -0.26 3.99
N VAL A 425 15.31 -1.02 4.87
CA VAL A 425 14.94 -0.62 6.24
C VAL A 425 15.66 -1.49 7.29
N SER A 426 16.83 -2.03 6.94
CA SER A 426 17.62 -2.84 7.87
C SER A 426 18.07 -2.00 9.08
N GLY A 427 17.86 -2.52 10.29
CA GLY A 427 18.20 -1.83 11.54
C GLY A 427 17.36 -0.60 11.88
N GLN A 428 16.25 -0.37 11.18
CA GLN A 428 15.38 0.82 11.36
C GLN A 428 14.10 0.53 12.17
N GLY A 429 13.94 -0.70 12.64
CA GLY A 429 12.87 -1.16 13.54
C GLY A 429 13.18 -0.85 15.00
N PHE A 430 12.70 -1.70 15.93
CA PHE A 430 12.89 -1.43 17.36
C PHE A 430 14.37 -1.41 17.74
N ARG A 431 14.73 -0.48 18.62
CA ARG A 431 16.12 -0.22 18.97
C ARG A 431 16.68 -1.28 19.91
N GLY A 432 17.97 -1.61 19.77
CA GLY A 432 18.67 -2.52 20.67
C GLY A 432 18.86 -1.95 22.08
N GLY A 433 19.18 -2.81 23.04
CA GLY A 433 19.44 -2.40 24.42
C GLY A 433 20.74 -1.60 24.51
N ASP A 434 20.74 -0.60 25.39
CA ASP A 434 21.89 0.28 25.62
C ASP A 434 22.58 0.04 26.98
N TYR A 435 23.60 0.83 27.26
CA TYR A 435 24.28 0.87 28.54
C TYR A 435 23.56 1.79 29.56
N ALA A 436 23.47 1.33 30.80
CA ALA A 436 23.20 2.16 31.97
C ALA A 436 24.55 2.37 32.70
N GLY A 437 24.87 3.57 33.19
CA GLY A 437 26.22 4.03 33.58
C GLY A 437 27.09 3.17 34.52
N THR A 438 28.41 3.43 34.44
CA THR A 438 29.61 3.02 35.21
C THR A 438 29.66 1.85 36.25
N THR A 439 30.68 0.98 36.09
CA THR A 439 31.68 0.44 37.05
C THR A 439 31.29 0.08 38.51
N ALA A 440 30.11 -0.46 38.78
CA ALA A 440 29.87 -1.09 40.07
C ALA A 440 30.41 -2.53 40.08
N SER A 441 31.66 -2.70 40.52
CA SER A 441 32.27 -3.99 40.80
C SER A 441 31.62 -4.67 42.00
N GLY A 442 30.57 -5.47 41.75
CA GLY A 442 30.13 -6.50 42.69
C GLY A 442 30.89 -7.78 42.38
N SER A 443 32.04 -7.97 43.02
CA SER A 443 32.90 -9.15 42.83
C SER A 443 32.15 -10.46 43.13
N GLY A 444 31.96 -11.32 42.12
CA GLY A 444 31.79 -12.77 42.30
C GLY A 444 30.38 -13.37 42.15
N ASP A 445 29.29 -12.59 42.28
CA ASP A 445 27.93 -13.16 42.34
C ASP A 445 27.19 -13.12 40.99
N VAL A 446 26.92 -14.31 40.44
CA VAL A 446 26.08 -14.46 39.25
C VAL A 446 24.62 -14.16 39.60
N SER A 447 24.05 -13.14 38.96
CA SER A 447 22.65 -12.76 39.11
C SER A 447 21.75 -13.61 38.22
N THR A 448 20.61 -14.06 38.75
CA THR A 448 19.56 -14.77 38.01
C THR A 448 18.32 -13.92 37.77
N ALA A 449 18.37 -12.61 38.06
CA ALA A 449 17.25 -11.70 37.93
C ALA A 449 16.72 -11.65 36.50
N TYR A 450 15.39 -11.63 36.35
CA TYR A 450 14.66 -11.43 35.10
C TYR A 450 14.36 -9.97 34.84
N VAL A 451 14.17 -9.17 35.89
CA VAL A 451 13.93 -7.73 35.81
C VAL A 451 14.65 -7.03 36.94
N ALA A 452 15.25 -5.88 36.65
CA ALA A 452 15.93 -5.04 37.62
C ALA A 452 15.84 -3.57 37.22
N THR A 453 16.03 -2.69 38.20
CA THR A 453 16.22 -1.25 38.03
C THR A 453 17.64 -0.87 38.44
N GLY A 454 18.29 0.03 37.70
CA GLY A 454 19.62 0.56 38.03
C GLY A 454 20.67 0.17 36.99
N GLU A 455 21.94 0.46 37.28
CA GLU A 455 23.01 0.43 36.27
C GLU A 455 23.85 -0.87 36.28
N PHE A 456 23.45 -1.85 37.09
CA PHE A 456 24.23 -3.08 37.34
C PHE A 456 23.92 -4.24 36.39
N TRP A 457 22.94 -4.10 35.48
CA TRP A 457 22.56 -5.14 34.51
C TRP A 457 22.54 -4.55 33.11
N GLY A 458 22.77 -5.38 32.09
CA GLY A 458 22.58 -4.99 30.70
C GLY A 458 21.12 -4.59 30.45
N ALA A 459 20.89 -3.58 29.61
CA ALA A 459 19.54 -3.19 29.26
C ALA A 459 18.88 -4.15 28.27
N LYS A 460 17.56 -4.25 28.38
CA LYS A 460 16.70 -4.97 27.43
C LYS A 460 16.60 -4.19 26.12
N GLY A 461 16.38 -4.88 25.01
CA GLY A 461 16.01 -4.25 23.74
C GLY A 461 14.59 -3.72 23.74
N GLU A 462 14.30 -2.77 22.86
CA GLU A 462 12.94 -2.29 22.60
C GLU A 462 12.13 -3.33 21.83
N GLY A 463 10.82 -3.38 22.08
CA GLY A 463 9.90 -4.28 21.41
C GLY A 463 8.45 -3.84 21.49
N ILE A 464 7.55 -4.77 21.20
CA ILE A 464 6.09 -4.56 21.16
C ILE A 464 5.45 -4.14 22.49
N ALA A 465 6.16 -4.34 23.60
CA ALA A 465 5.71 -4.03 24.95
C ALA A 465 6.31 -2.73 25.50
N GLY A 466 6.87 -1.89 24.63
CA GLY A 466 7.53 -0.65 24.99
C GLY A 466 9.04 -0.68 24.77
N GLY A 467 9.75 0.23 25.42
CA GLY A 467 11.21 0.32 25.30
C GLY A 467 11.87 0.55 26.65
N PRO A 468 13.18 0.26 26.75
CA PRO A 468 13.93 0.54 27.96
C PRO A 468 14.00 2.05 28.21
N ASN A 469 14.22 2.44 29.47
CA ASN A 469 14.55 3.82 29.86
C ASN A 469 16.00 3.85 30.38
N VAL A 470 16.97 3.78 29.48
CA VAL A 470 18.42 3.78 29.77
C VAL A 470 19.24 4.50 28.73
N GLY A 471 20.39 5.06 29.12
CA GLY A 471 21.38 5.61 28.18
C GLY A 471 20.78 6.67 27.25
N PRO A 472 21.19 6.76 25.98
CA PRO A 472 20.53 7.58 24.95
C PRO A 472 19.18 7.01 24.48
N MET A 473 18.77 5.83 24.98
CA MET A 473 17.45 5.22 24.77
C MET A 473 16.47 5.60 25.88
N LEU A 474 16.37 6.89 26.19
CA LEU A 474 15.39 7.41 27.15
C LEU A 474 13.99 7.37 26.52
N ASN A 475 13.32 6.21 26.59
CA ASN A 475 11.87 6.21 26.56
C ASN A 475 11.38 6.70 27.93
N THR A 476 10.50 7.70 27.95
CA THR A 476 9.97 8.26 29.21
C THR A 476 9.27 7.21 30.08
N ASP A 477 8.79 6.13 29.47
CA ASP A 477 7.98 5.10 30.13
C ASP A 477 8.82 4.01 30.84
N GLY A 478 9.79 3.41 30.13
CA GLY A 478 10.53 2.23 30.59
C GLY A 478 9.67 0.96 30.73
N TYR A 479 10.31 -0.20 30.83
CA TYR A 479 9.58 -1.44 31.08
C TYR A 479 9.05 -1.53 32.53
N PRO A 480 7.84 -2.08 32.74
CA PRO A 480 7.33 -2.32 34.09
C PRO A 480 8.27 -3.20 34.91
N GLY A 481 8.54 -2.79 36.15
CA GLY A 481 9.47 -3.50 37.06
C GLY A 481 10.95 -3.27 36.78
N GLY A 482 11.32 -2.73 35.60
CA GLY A 482 12.70 -2.38 35.28
C GLY A 482 13.14 -2.68 33.84
N SER A 483 14.15 -1.94 33.36
CA SER A 483 14.60 -1.98 31.97
C SER A 483 15.85 -2.84 31.75
N GLN A 484 16.33 -3.52 32.78
CA GLN A 484 17.57 -4.29 32.74
C GLN A 484 17.36 -5.76 33.17
N ALA A 485 18.43 -6.56 33.07
CA ALA A 485 18.49 -7.99 33.38
C ALA A 485 17.85 -8.90 32.32
N ARG A 486 17.94 -10.22 32.53
CA ARG A 486 17.81 -11.25 31.49
C ARG A 486 16.44 -11.45 30.85
N GLY A 487 15.36 -11.02 31.49
CA GLY A 487 14.00 -11.25 30.95
C GLY A 487 13.78 -10.50 29.64
N ALA A 488 13.15 -11.14 28.66
CA ALA A 488 12.91 -10.60 27.32
C ALA A 488 11.47 -10.08 27.19
N PRO A 489 11.26 -8.76 27.06
CA PRO A 489 9.94 -8.15 27.02
C PRO A 489 9.31 -8.25 25.63
N GLY A 490 8.32 -9.13 25.46
CA GLY A 490 7.65 -9.35 24.18
C GLY A 490 8.66 -9.87 23.16
N ASN A 491 8.82 -9.12 22.07
CA ASN A 491 9.76 -9.46 21.02
C ASN A 491 11.16 -8.83 21.19
N GLY A 492 11.38 -7.98 22.20
CA GLY A 492 12.70 -7.41 22.52
C GLY A 492 13.59 -8.41 23.27
N GLY A 493 14.90 -8.39 23.02
CA GLY A 493 15.87 -9.25 23.69
C GLY A 493 16.13 -8.82 25.15
N GLY A 494 16.34 -9.79 26.03
CA GLY A 494 16.73 -9.53 27.42
C GLY A 494 18.18 -9.10 27.55
N GLY A 495 18.48 -8.27 28.55
CA GLY A 495 19.85 -7.80 28.81
C GLY A 495 20.74 -8.85 29.45
N GLY A 496 22.05 -8.62 29.47
CA GLY A 496 23.01 -9.46 30.17
C GLY A 496 22.89 -9.31 31.69
N ASN A 497 22.95 -10.43 32.40
CA ASN A 497 23.05 -10.42 33.86
C ASN A 497 24.49 -10.25 34.35
N ASN A 498 24.61 -9.79 35.59
CA ASN A 498 25.87 -9.89 36.30
C ASN A 498 26.26 -11.38 36.47
N HIS A 499 27.51 -11.80 36.29
CA HIS A 499 28.65 -10.99 35.89
C HIS A 499 29.04 -11.29 34.43
N ASN A 500 28.99 -10.28 33.56
CA ASN A 500 29.46 -10.34 32.17
C ASN A 500 28.74 -11.34 31.25
N ALA A 501 27.47 -11.61 31.51
CA ALA A 501 26.65 -12.39 30.60
C ALA A 501 26.31 -11.60 29.32
N GLY A 502 26.11 -12.32 28.23
CA GLY A 502 25.73 -11.75 26.94
C GLY A 502 24.24 -11.37 26.88
N GLY A 503 23.92 -10.40 26.04
CA GLY A 503 22.54 -10.00 25.73
C GLY A 503 21.83 -11.02 24.83
N GLY A 504 20.53 -11.18 25.01
CA GLY A 504 19.70 -12.02 24.15
C GLY A 504 19.33 -11.33 22.84
N GLY A 505 19.14 -12.10 21.78
CA GLY A 505 18.71 -11.58 20.49
C GLY A 505 17.25 -11.11 20.49
N GLY A 506 16.93 -10.10 19.68
CA GLY A 506 15.56 -9.68 19.41
C GLY A 506 14.81 -10.73 18.58
N SER A 507 13.49 -10.59 18.49
CA SER A 507 12.63 -11.51 17.72
C SER A 507 11.60 -10.81 16.86
N ASN A 508 11.07 -11.57 15.90
CA ASN A 508 9.88 -11.27 15.13
C ASN A 508 9.08 -12.58 15.03
N ILE A 509 8.83 -13.12 13.84
CA ILE A 509 8.27 -14.49 13.74
C ILE A 509 9.29 -15.51 14.24
N GLY A 510 10.55 -15.39 13.86
CA GLY A 510 11.63 -16.15 14.48
C GLY A 510 11.91 -15.66 15.90
N SER A 511 12.01 -16.57 16.86
CA SER A 511 12.45 -16.24 18.22
C SER A 511 13.94 -15.86 18.25
N GLY A 512 14.30 -15.00 19.20
CA GLY A 512 15.69 -14.61 19.42
C GLY A 512 16.48 -15.71 20.12
N GLY A 513 17.80 -15.72 19.92
CA GLY A 513 18.74 -16.59 20.61
C GLY A 513 19.07 -16.07 22.00
N ARG A 514 19.34 -16.98 22.94
CA ARG A 514 19.82 -16.63 24.28
C ARG A 514 21.27 -16.12 24.20
N GLY A 515 21.60 -15.11 24.99
CA GLY A 515 22.97 -14.67 25.22
C GLY A 515 23.81 -15.72 25.95
N GLY A 516 25.12 -15.58 25.84
CA GLY A 516 26.13 -16.43 26.46
C GLY A 516 26.21 -16.26 27.97
N PHE A 517 26.84 -17.24 28.59
CA PHE A 517 26.92 -17.38 30.04
C PHE A 517 27.83 -16.34 30.72
N PRO A 518 27.60 -16.05 32.01
CA PRO A 518 28.40 -15.12 32.78
C PRO A 518 29.75 -15.71 33.22
N TYR A 519 30.66 -14.83 33.61
CA TYR A 519 31.89 -15.11 34.35
C TYR A 519 31.65 -15.09 35.87
N PRO A 520 32.48 -15.76 36.69
CA PRO A 520 33.35 -16.89 36.35
C PRO A 520 32.58 -18.21 36.26
N THR A 521 31.32 -18.25 36.73
CA THR A 521 30.47 -19.43 36.81
C THR A 521 29.04 -19.10 36.38
N GLY A 522 28.17 -20.10 36.24
CA GLY A 522 26.74 -19.93 35.95
C GLY A 522 26.34 -20.21 34.50
N THR A 523 25.02 -20.31 34.26
CA THR A 523 24.43 -20.72 32.98
C THR A 523 23.32 -19.77 32.51
N VAL A 524 23.42 -18.49 32.90
CA VAL A 524 22.34 -17.50 32.74
C VAL A 524 22.74 -16.32 31.84
N GLY A 525 22.37 -16.39 30.57
CA GLY A 525 22.43 -15.26 29.64
C GLY A 525 21.09 -14.54 29.47
N GLY A 526 21.14 -13.40 28.79
CA GLY A 526 19.96 -12.65 28.35
C GLY A 526 19.03 -13.54 27.52
N LYS A 527 17.74 -13.56 27.83
CA LYS A 527 16.74 -14.36 27.11
C LYS A 527 16.54 -13.76 25.72
N GLY A 528 16.37 -14.63 24.72
CA GLY A 528 15.95 -14.17 23.40
C GLY A 528 14.50 -13.70 23.41
N GLY A 529 14.16 -12.76 22.54
CA GLY A 529 12.78 -12.29 22.36
C GLY A 529 11.83 -13.44 22.01
N GLY A 530 10.61 -13.36 22.54
CA GLY A 530 9.55 -14.34 22.28
C GLY A 530 8.95 -14.19 20.87
N THR A 531 8.65 -15.32 20.23
CA THR A 531 8.10 -15.34 18.87
C THR A 531 6.73 -14.64 18.79
N PHE A 532 6.55 -13.88 17.71
CA PHE A 532 5.26 -13.39 17.26
C PHE A 532 4.65 -14.41 16.31
N ALA A 533 4.03 -15.44 16.87
CA ALA A 533 3.52 -16.57 16.11
C ALA A 533 1.97 -16.60 16.24
N GLY A 534 1.24 -16.70 15.13
CA GLY A 534 -0.20 -17.06 15.16
C GLY A 534 -1.20 -15.91 15.13
N TYR A 535 -0.77 -14.69 14.78
CA TYR A 535 -1.67 -13.55 14.61
C TYR A 535 -1.75 -13.09 13.14
N SER A 536 -2.82 -13.49 12.46
CA SER A 536 -3.13 -13.09 11.08
C SER A 536 -3.44 -11.58 10.96
N GLY A 537 -3.11 -10.98 9.81
CA GLY A 537 -3.43 -9.58 9.50
C GLY A 537 -2.57 -8.52 10.22
N ARG A 538 -1.38 -8.89 10.71
CA ARG A 538 -0.51 -7.98 11.48
C ARG A 538 0.90 -7.92 10.92
N LEU A 539 1.50 -6.73 10.94
CA LEU A 539 2.88 -6.49 10.52
C LEU A 539 3.68 -5.94 11.70
N LEU A 540 4.95 -6.34 11.83
CA LEU A 540 5.80 -5.90 12.95
C LEU A 540 7.20 -5.51 12.50
N ALA A 541 7.72 -4.49 13.17
CA ALA A 541 9.15 -4.26 13.19
C ALA A 541 9.85 -5.37 13.99
N GLY A 542 11.08 -5.70 13.61
CA GLY A 542 11.92 -6.61 14.37
C GLY A 542 12.24 -6.01 15.74
N GLY A 543 12.24 -6.85 16.77
CA GLY A 543 12.66 -6.47 18.12
C GLY A 543 14.16 -6.16 18.18
N GLY A 544 14.55 -5.22 19.04
CA GLY A 544 15.96 -4.98 19.32
C GLY A 544 16.56 -6.09 20.18
N GLY A 545 17.85 -6.40 19.98
CA GLY A 545 18.61 -7.28 20.88
C GLY A 545 18.88 -6.61 22.22
N GLY A 546 19.18 -7.36 23.27
CA GLY A 546 19.58 -6.81 24.57
C GLY A 546 21.07 -6.47 24.61
N ALA A 547 21.47 -5.53 25.46
CA ALA A 547 22.87 -5.25 25.74
C ALA A 547 23.49 -6.34 26.60
N GLY A 548 24.80 -6.59 26.46
CA GLY A 548 25.57 -7.39 27.40
C GLY A 548 25.77 -6.67 28.74
N HIS A 549 26.07 -7.44 29.79
CA HIS A 549 26.47 -6.87 31.08
C HIS A 549 27.88 -6.28 30.98
N LYS A 550 28.14 -5.16 31.67
CA LYS A 550 29.47 -4.58 31.74
C LYS A 550 29.87 -4.10 33.12
N ASN A 551 31.13 -4.32 33.45
CA ASN A 551 31.80 -3.72 34.60
C ASN A 551 33.17 -3.11 34.25
N ASN A 552 33.66 -3.30 33.02
CA ASN A 552 34.93 -2.77 32.54
C ASN A 552 34.72 -1.67 31.47
N ALA A 553 35.74 -0.85 31.21
CA ALA A 553 35.67 0.28 30.28
C ALA A 553 35.93 -0.10 28.80
N GLY A 554 36.01 -1.40 28.48
CA GLY A 554 36.52 -1.92 27.20
C GLY A 554 35.48 -2.69 26.37
N GLY A 555 34.48 -1.98 25.80
CA GLY A 555 33.48 -2.55 24.88
C GLY A 555 32.14 -1.81 24.89
N THR A 556 31.42 -1.75 23.76
CA THR A 556 30.08 -1.11 23.68
C THR A 556 28.96 -2.09 23.98
N GLY A 557 29.08 -3.39 23.67
CA GLY A 557 28.16 -4.45 24.11
C GLY A 557 26.66 -4.15 23.90
N LEU A 558 26.32 -3.24 22.98
CA LEU A 558 24.97 -2.78 22.70
C LEU A 558 24.21 -3.85 21.92
N GLY A 559 22.92 -3.95 22.17
CA GLY A 559 22.06 -4.78 21.36
C GLY A 559 21.93 -4.24 19.94
N GLY A 560 21.77 -5.13 18.96
CA GLY A 560 21.47 -4.75 17.59
C GLY A 560 20.03 -4.24 17.43
N ASN A 561 19.81 -3.29 16.53
CA ASN A 561 18.49 -2.79 16.17
C ASN A 561 17.77 -3.80 15.27
N GLY A 562 16.46 -3.95 15.46
CA GLY A 562 15.64 -4.78 14.59
C GLY A 562 15.39 -4.13 13.21
N GLY A 563 14.96 -4.93 12.24
CA GLY A 563 14.56 -4.46 10.92
C GLY A 563 13.21 -3.73 10.91
N GLY A 564 13.04 -2.78 10.01
CA GLY A 564 11.79 -2.03 9.84
C GLY A 564 10.68 -2.82 9.14
N VAL A 565 9.63 -2.11 8.72
CA VAL A 565 8.52 -2.67 7.94
C VAL A 565 8.54 -2.11 6.54
N VAL A 566 8.33 -2.97 5.54
CA VAL A 566 8.13 -2.56 4.14
C VAL A 566 6.74 -2.96 3.70
N PHE A 567 5.97 -2.01 3.20
CA PHE A 567 4.69 -2.20 2.55
C PHE A 567 4.78 -1.72 1.10
N ILE A 568 4.52 -2.61 0.14
CA ILE A 568 4.47 -2.26 -1.27
C ILE A 568 3.15 -2.77 -1.84
N ASN A 569 2.43 -1.85 -2.45
CA ASN A 569 1.29 -2.13 -3.32
C ASN A 569 1.64 -1.61 -4.71
N ALA A 570 1.76 -2.49 -5.69
CA ALA A 570 2.13 -2.09 -7.06
C ALA A 570 1.47 -2.99 -8.12
N THR A 571 0.80 -2.45 -9.13
CA THR A 571 0.24 -3.29 -10.20
C THR A 571 1.33 -4.11 -10.88
N THR A 572 2.38 -3.46 -11.36
CA THR A 572 3.55 -4.13 -11.94
C THR A 572 4.78 -3.89 -11.07
N LEU A 573 5.54 -4.95 -10.78
CA LEU A 573 6.79 -4.87 -10.02
C LEU A 573 7.93 -5.48 -10.84
N THR A 574 9.00 -4.72 -11.03
CA THR A 574 10.23 -5.19 -11.70
C THR A 574 11.45 -4.86 -10.87
N SER A 575 12.41 -5.80 -10.75
CA SER A 575 13.58 -5.59 -9.88
C SER A 575 14.77 -4.95 -10.58
N GLY A 576 14.98 -5.25 -11.87
CA GLY A 576 16.32 -5.15 -12.49
C GLY A 576 17.31 -6.15 -11.87
N VAL A 577 18.51 -6.26 -12.43
CA VAL A 577 19.57 -7.14 -11.90
C VAL A 577 20.06 -6.58 -10.56
N GLY A 578 20.00 -7.38 -9.49
CA GLY A 578 20.46 -6.99 -8.15
C GLY A 578 19.43 -6.23 -7.29
N GLY A 579 18.22 -6.00 -7.82
CA GLY A 579 17.15 -5.32 -7.09
C GLY A 579 16.74 -6.10 -5.83
N SER A 580 16.61 -5.39 -4.70
CA SER A 580 16.36 -6.03 -3.40
C SER A 580 15.47 -5.23 -2.46
N ILE A 581 14.76 -5.94 -1.59
CA ILE A 581 14.00 -5.34 -0.48
C ILE A 581 14.52 -5.98 0.81
N ARG A 582 15.02 -5.15 1.74
CA ARG A 582 15.67 -5.59 2.97
C ARG A 582 15.04 -4.98 4.20
N ALA A 583 14.81 -5.83 5.20
CA ALA A 583 14.38 -5.50 6.54
C ALA A 583 15.20 -6.32 7.54
N ASN A 584 16.52 -6.35 7.41
CA ASN A 584 17.39 -7.17 8.26
C ASN A 584 17.57 -6.51 9.64
N GLY A 585 17.77 -7.32 10.68
CA GLY A 585 18.28 -6.83 11.96
C GLY A 585 19.79 -6.58 11.90
N THR A 586 20.31 -5.67 12.73
CA THR A 586 21.75 -5.44 12.83
C THR A 586 22.38 -6.41 13.82
N ALA A 587 23.67 -6.69 13.63
CA ALA A 587 24.42 -7.44 14.62
C ALA A 587 24.47 -6.69 15.97
N GLY A 588 24.59 -7.44 17.06
CA GLY A 588 24.94 -6.89 18.36
C GLY A 588 26.42 -6.53 18.42
N ASP A 589 26.76 -5.58 19.27
CA ASP A 589 28.14 -5.11 19.35
C ASP A 589 29.05 -6.12 20.02
N PHE A 590 30.28 -6.15 19.49
CA PHE A 590 31.42 -6.83 20.05
C PHE A 590 31.82 -6.27 21.43
N SER A 591 32.43 -7.12 22.26
CA SER A 591 32.98 -6.75 23.57
C SER A 591 34.34 -7.38 23.84
N VAL A 592 35.28 -6.64 24.43
CA VAL A 592 36.65 -7.11 24.74
C VAL A 592 36.80 -7.52 26.20
N GLN A 593 36.03 -6.97 27.14
CA GLN A 593 36.23 -7.23 28.57
C GLN A 593 34.93 -7.50 29.33
N ASP A 594 33.82 -7.64 28.62
CA ASP A 594 32.49 -7.68 29.19
C ASP A 594 31.57 -8.59 28.36
N GLY A 595 30.30 -8.70 28.75
CA GLY A 595 29.29 -9.37 27.93
C GLY A 595 29.04 -8.61 26.63
N ALA A 596 28.81 -9.35 25.54
CA ALA A 596 28.50 -8.79 24.22
C ALA A 596 26.99 -8.62 23.99
N GLY A 597 26.62 -7.78 23.02
CA GLY A 597 25.22 -7.49 22.72
C GLY A 597 24.54 -8.56 21.87
N GLY A 598 23.25 -8.79 22.08
CA GLY A 598 22.45 -9.67 21.22
C GLY A 598 22.09 -9.01 19.88
N GLY A 599 21.91 -9.82 18.83
CA GLY A 599 21.52 -9.32 17.51
C GLY A 599 20.05 -8.87 17.44
N GLY A 600 19.76 -7.86 16.62
CA GLY A 600 18.39 -7.41 16.35
C GLY A 600 17.64 -8.37 15.42
N ALA A 601 16.32 -8.44 15.52
CA ALA A 601 15.52 -9.33 14.67
C ALA A 601 15.31 -8.79 13.26
N GLY A 602 15.02 -9.66 12.29
CA GLY A 602 14.45 -9.26 11.01
C GLY A 602 13.07 -8.59 11.17
N GLY A 603 12.76 -7.67 10.27
CA GLY A 603 11.50 -6.94 10.21
C GLY A 603 10.43 -7.65 9.38
N THR A 604 9.47 -6.90 8.83
CA THR A 604 8.40 -7.46 7.98
C THR A 604 8.43 -6.84 6.59
N ILE A 605 8.35 -7.67 5.56
CA ILE A 605 8.18 -7.25 4.17
C ILE A 605 6.83 -7.75 3.67
N LEU A 606 5.98 -6.84 3.21
CA LEU A 606 4.70 -7.13 2.58
C LEU A 606 4.69 -6.55 1.15
N VAL A 607 4.60 -7.42 0.15
CA VAL A 607 4.57 -7.07 -1.26
C VAL A 607 3.29 -7.61 -1.89
N ARG A 608 2.43 -6.69 -2.33
CA ARG A 608 1.23 -6.98 -3.12
C ARG A 608 1.44 -6.48 -4.54
N THR A 609 1.33 -7.37 -5.51
CA THR A 609 1.42 -7.00 -6.93
C THR A 609 0.55 -7.82 -7.86
N ALA A 610 0.02 -7.23 -8.93
CA ALA A 610 -0.67 -8.01 -9.96
C ALA A 610 0.30 -8.83 -10.84
N SER A 611 1.61 -8.63 -10.70
CA SER A 611 2.63 -9.43 -11.37
C SER A 611 2.59 -10.88 -10.86
N SER A 612 2.44 -11.85 -11.76
CA SER A 612 2.45 -13.28 -11.40
C SER A 612 3.84 -13.79 -11.01
N SER A 613 4.90 -13.14 -11.49
CA SER A 613 6.30 -13.47 -11.22
C SER A 613 7.19 -12.23 -11.24
N VAL A 614 8.18 -12.18 -10.36
CA VAL A 614 9.17 -11.09 -10.26
C VAL A 614 10.58 -11.69 -10.15
N PRO A 615 11.13 -12.27 -11.23
CA PRO A 615 12.45 -12.91 -11.21
C PRO A 615 13.56 -11.89 -10.94
N GLY A 616 14.59 -12.33 -10.21
CA GLY A 616 15.76 -11.49 -9.89
C GLY A 616 15.55 -10.56 -8.69
N LEU A 617 14.36 -10.50 -8.11
CA LEU A 617 14.11 -9.81 -6.85
C LEU A 617 14.64 -10.63 -5.67
N SER A 618 15.35 -9.98 -4.76
CA SER A 618 15.77 -10.55 -3.47
C SER A 618 15.02 -9.91 -2.31
N LEU A 619 14.30 -10.70 -1.52
CA LEU A 619 13.61 -10.27 -0.30
C LEU A 619 14.35 -10.81 0.93
N GLN A 620 14.76 -9.92 1.84
CA GLN A 620 15.58 -10.30 3.01
C GLN A 620 14.99 -9.72 4.29
N ALA A 621 14.67 -10.58 5.25
CA ALA A 621 14.30 -10.19 6.61
C ALA A 621 15.09 -11.07 7.60
N ILE A 622 16.41 -10.95 7.56
CA ILE A 622 17.36 -11.79 8.29
C ILE A 622 17.61 -11.21 9.67
N GLY A 623 17.70 -12.05 10.70
CA GLY A 623 18.14 -11.64 12.03
C GLY A 623 19.63 -11.30 12.09
N GLY A 624 20.00 -10.30 12.86
CA GLY A 624 21.40 -9.92 13.07
C GLY A 624 22.14 -10.92 13.95
N ASN A 625 23.45 -11.08 13.73
CA ASN A 625 24.27 -11.96 14.56
C ASN A 625 24.46 -11.41 15.97
N GLY A 626 24.66 -12.30 16.94
CA GLY A 626 25.11 -11.91 18.27
C GLY A 626 26.55 -11.37 18.23
N GLY A 627 26.86 -10.41 19.10
CA GLY A 627 28.21 -9.87 19.23
C GLY A 627 29.19 -10.88 19.81
N ASP A 628 30.42 -10.87 19.31
CA ASP A 628 31.52 -11.67 19.87
C ASP A 628 32.02 -11.09 21.20
N SER A 629 32.58 -11.93 22.06
CA SER A 629 33.29 -11.53 23.28
C SER A 629 34.75 -11.99 23.23
N GLU A 630 35.72 -11.13 23.54
CA GLU A 630 37.15 -11.43 23.40
C GLU A 630 38.01 -11.04 24.60
N TYR A 631 38.19 -11.97 25.56
CA TYR A 631 39.02 -11.77 26.76
C TYR A 631 39.72 -13.09 27.18
N PRO A 632 40.81 -13.05 28.00
CA PRO A 632 41.39 -14.26 28.59
C PRO A 632 40.39 -15.07 29.41
N ASP A 633 39.51 -14.40 30.17
CA ASP A 633 38.43 -15.03 30.92
C ASP A 633 37.17 -15.28 30.07
N ASN A 634 36.32 -16.22 30.50
CA ASN A 634 35.09 -16.59 29.80
C ASN A 634 33.97 -15.58 30.05
N HIS A 635 33.75 -14.67 29.09
CA HIS A 635 32.59 -13.76 29.09
C HIS A 635 31.53 -14.21 28.08
N GLY A 636 30.30 -13.76 28.28
CA GLY A 636 29.16 -14.18 27.47
C GLY A 636 29.06 -13.42 26.14
N PRO A 637 29.15 -14.11 24.98
CA PRO A 637 28.83 -13.52 23.69
C PRO A 637 27.32 -13.31 23.52
N GLY A 638 26.90 -12.55 22.52
CA GLY A 638 25.50 -12.25 22.25
C GLY A 638 24.72 -13.41 21.62
N GLY A 639 23.42 -13.47 21.88
CA GLY A 639 22.49 -14.34 21.14
C GLY A 639 22.13 -13.77 19.77
N GLY A 640 21.92 -14.62 18.77
CA GLY A 640 21.49 -14.20 17.43
C GLY A 640 20.04 -13.69 17.39
N GLY A 641 19.73 -12.69 16.58
CA GLY A 641 18.38 -12.18 16.39
C GLY A 641 17.51 -13.14 15.57
N GLY A 642 16.22 -13.20 15.84
CA GLY A 642 15.28 -14.02 15.07
C GLY A 642 15.01 -13.47 13.67
N GLY A 643 14.68 -14.35 12.73
CA GLY A 643 14.27 -13.98 11.38
C GLY A 643 12.90 -13.29 11.34
N GLY A 644 12.71 -12.43 10.34
CA GLY A 644 11.51 -11.64 10.10
C GLY A 644 10.47 -12.33 9.22
N ALA A 645 9.51 -11.57 8.71
CA ALA A 645 8.44 -12.09 7.84
C ALA A 645 8.55 -11.53 6.42
N VAL A 646 8.25 -12.38 5.43
CA VAL A 646 8.06 -11.99 4.03
C VAL A 646 6.72 -12.51 3.55
N TYR A 647 5.87 -11.59 3.11
CA TYR A 647 4.58 -11.84 2.51
C TYR A 647 4.58 -11.35 1.07
N ILE A 648 4.35 -12.25 0.11
CA ILE A 648 4.33 -11.90 -1.32
C ILE A 648 3.34 -12.78 -2.09
N ASN A 649 2.59 -12.20 -3.04
CA ASN A 649 1.68 -12.96 -3.90
C ASN A 649 2.29 -13.38 -5.26
N ALA A 650 3.50 -12.95 -5.58
CA ALA A 650 4.21 -13.26 -6.82
C ALA A 650 5.30 -14.34 -6.64
N THR A 651 5.52 -15.13 -7.69
CA THR A 651 6.59 -16.15 -7.74
C THR A 651 7.91 -15.57 -8.25
N GLY A 652 9.00 -16.36 -8.29
CA GLY A 652 10.26 -15.97 -8.93
C GLY A 652 11.22 -15.09 -8.09
N ALA A 653 10.74 -14.49 -7.00
CA ALA A 653 11.59 -13.80 -6.04
C ALA A 653 12.35 -14.78 -5.15
N SER A 654 13.63 -14.49 -4.87
CA SER A 654 14.41 -15.19 -3.84
C SER A 654 14.09 -14.60 -2.47
N THR A 655 13.96 -15.47 -1.45
CA THR A 655 13.62 -15.04 -0.08
C THR A 655 14.65 -15.56 0.92
N ASN A 656 15.04 -14.73 1.87
CA ASN A 656 15.88 -15.13 3.00
C ASN A 656 15.37 -14.50 4.30
N VAL A 657 14.96 -15.36 5.23
CA VAL A 657 14.43 -14.99 6.55
C VAL A 657 15.18 -15.70 7.66
N ALA A 658 16.46 -16.06 7.43
CA ALA A 658 17.28 -16.75 8.42
C ALA A 658 17.38 -15.96 9.74
N GLY A 659 17.49 -16.68 10.86
CA GLY A 659 17.94 -16.08 12.10
C GLY A 659 19.43 -15.77 12.06
N GLY A 660 19.87 -14.89 12.95
CA GLY A 660 21.28 -14.55 13.14
C GLY A 660 22.02 -15.65 13.90
N LEU A 661 23.32 -15.76 13.63
CA LEU A 661 24.21 -16.69 14.34
C LEU A 661 24.50 -16.20 15.77
N PRO A 662 24.84 -17.10 16.72
CA PRO A 662 25.35 -16.69 18.02
C PRO A 662 26.72 -16.03 17.86
N GLY A 663 27.06 -15.14 18.79
CA GLY A 663 28.41 -14.63 18.92
C GLY A 663 29.38 -15.68 19.45
N TRP A 664 30.66 -15.46 19.19
CA TRP A 664 31.74 -16.33 19.63
C TRP A 664 32.53 -15.72 20.77
N ARG A 665 32.96 -16.59 21.69
CA ARG A 665 33.98 -16.32 22.69
C ARG A 665 35.37 -16.61 22.10
N ARG A 666 36.22 -15.59 21.99
CA ARG A 666 37.60 -15.68 21.51
C ARG A 666 38.58 -15.41 22.67
N ASN A 667 39.59 -16.26 22.83
CA ASN A 667 40.61 -16.09 23.88
C ASN A 667 41.91 -15.55 23.26
N THR A 668 42.40 -14.42 23.77
CA THR A 668 43.61 -13.72 23.27
C THR A 668 44.93 -14.30 23.80
N SER A 669 44.88 -15.27 24.70
CA SER A 669 46.04 -15.88 25.39
C SER A 669 46.56 -17.16 24.73
N GLY A 670 46.02 -17.55 23.57
CA GLY A 670 46.71 -18.44 22.64
C GLY A 670 46.53 -19.96 22.79
N SER A 671 45.55 -20.49 23.53
CA SER A 671 45.31 -21.97 23.54
C SER A 671 43.88 -22.45 23.89
N ALA A 672 42.86 -21.59 23.99
CA ALA A 672 41.51 -22.04 24.35
C ALA A 672 40.54 -22.10 23.16
N ALA A 673 39.68 -23.12 23.12
CA ALA A 673 38.68 -23.33 22.06
C ALA A 673 37.76 -22.10 21.85
N VAL A 674 37.53 -21.76 20.59
CA VAL A 674 36.51 -20.79 20.16
C VAL A 674 35.15 -21.48 20.33
N THR A 675 34.31 -20.96 21.23
CA THR A 675 33.00 -21.55 21.53
C THR A 675 31.94 -20.45 21.54
N ASN A 676 30.66 -20.80 21.44
CA ASN A 676 29.56 -19.86 21.64
C ASN A 676 29.31 -19.53 23.13
N HIS A 677 30.05 -20.16 24.05
CA HIS A 677 29.89 -20.01 25.51
C HIS A 677 28.42 -19.97 25.98
N GLY A 678 27.58 -20.86 25.42
CA GLY A 678 26.16 -20.97 25.78
C GLY A 678 25.21 -20.02 25.06
N ALA A 679 25.71 -19.16 24.17
CA ALA A 679 24.89 -18.33 23.29
C ALA A 679 24.25 -19.18 22.17
N LEU A 680 23.03 -18.82 21.78
CA LEU A 680 22.25 -19.55 20.78
C LEU A 680 21.97 -18.68 19.55
N ALA A 681 21.77 -19.33 18.40
CA ALA A 681 21.27 -18.67 17.19
C ALA A 681 19.84 -18.18 17.39
N GLY A 682 19.46 -17.15 16.62
CA GLY A 682 18.06 -16.83 16.40
C GLY A 682 17.41 -17.86 15.47
N HIS A 683 16.11 -18.05 15.63
CA HIS A 683 15.35 -18.97 14.76
C HIS A 683 14.98 -18.27 13.45
N ARG A 684 14.81 -19.04 12.37
CA ARG A 684 14.32 -18.53 11.10
C ARG A 684 12.91 -17.94 11.25
N GLY A 685 12.59 -16.93 10.45
CA GLY A 685 11.27 -16.33 10.34
C GLY A 685 10.39 -16.95 9.24
N LEU A 686 9.43 -16.19 8.72
CA LEU A 686 8.35 -16.69 7.86
C LEU A 686 8.46 -16.19 6.42
N VAL A 687 8.15 -17.08 5.48
CA VAL A 687 7.79 -16.72 4.09
C VAL A 687 6.41 -17.29 3.82
N ALA A 688 5.45 -16.44 3.46
CA ALA A 688 4.08 -16.84 3.21
C ALA A 688 3.50 -16.16 1.96
N ALA A 689 2.67 -16.92 1.23
CA ALA A 689 1.94 -16.38 0.09
C ALA A 689 0.73 -15.55 0.57
N LEU A 690 0.44 -14.46 -0.15
CA LEU A 690 -0.78 -13.67 0.07
C LEU A 690 -1.92 -14.18 -0.80
N SER A 691 -3.14 -14.22 -0.25
CA SER A 691 -4.36 -14.55 -1.00
C SER A 691 -5.01 -13.32 -1.64
N SER A 692 -4.73 -12.12 -1.14
CA SER A 692 -5.24 -10.86 -1.69
C SER A 692 -4.23 -10.25 -2.68
N VAL A 693 -4.67 -10.02 -3.91
CA VAL A 693 -3.94 -9.24 -4.93
C VAL A 693 -4.47 -7.81 -4.88
N PRO A 694 -3.67 -6.76 -5.17
CA PRO A 694 -4.25 -5.44 -5.36
C PRO A 694 -5.27 -5.51 -6.49
N THR A 695 -6.51 -5.12 -6.22
CA THR A 695 -7.44 -4.77 -7.29
C THR A 695 -7.03 -3.39 -7.80
N ALA A 696 -6.61 -3.33 -9.07
CA ALA A 696 -6.54 -2.07 -9.78
C ALA A 696 -7.98 -1.54 -9.86
N VAL A 697 -8.28 -0.54 -9.04
CA VAL A 697 -9.56 0.17 -9.12
C VAL A 697 -9.30 1.31 -10.06
N ALA A 698 -10.06 1.37 -11.15
CA ALA A 698 -9.96 2.48 -12.08
C ALA A 698 -10.48 3.74 -11.37
N CYS A 699 -9.96 4.91 -11.68
CA CYS A 699 -10.54 6.15 -11.23
C CYS A 699 -11.16 6.83 -12.43
N ASP A 700 -12.14 7.66 -12.17
CA ASP A 700 -12.51 8.69 -13.12
C ASP A 700 -12.12 10.06 -12.52
N PHE A 701 -11.39 10.83 -13.31
CA PHE A 701 -11.02 12.21 -13.07
C PHE A 701 -11.64 13.08 -14.15
N GLY A 702 -12.21 14.20 -13.73
CA GLY A 702 -12.54 15.27 -14.64
C GLY A 702 -11.27 15.97 -15.11
N ASP A 703 -11.44 16.82 -16.10
CA ASP A 703 -10.38 17.36 -16.92
C ASP A 703 -10.51 18.89 -17.13
N ALA A 704 -11.40 19.53 -16.35
CA ALA A 704 -11.56 20.98 -16.30
C ALA A 704 -10.22 21.72 -16.09
N PRO A 705 -10.15 23.04 -16.37
CA PRO A 705 -8.95 23.83 -16.11
C PRO A 705 -8.40 23.67 -14.69
N GLY A 706 -7.08 23.74 -14.52
CA GLY A 706 -6.42 23.39 -13.25
C GLY A 706 -6.87 24.18 -12.02
N SER A 707 -7.50 25.35 -12.20
CA SER A 707 -8.12 26.13 -11.13
C SER A 707 -9.27 25.40 -10.43
N TYR A 708 -9.93 24.45 -11.10
CA TYR A 708 -11.05 23.65 -10.57
C TYR A 708 -10.60 22.36 -9.84
N SER A 709 -9.34 22.28 -9.41
CA SER A 709 -8.78 21.17 -8.59
C SER A 709 -8.80 19.78 -9.28
N THR A 710 -8.71 19.78 -10.61
CA THR A 710 -8.76 18.64 -11.53
C THR A 710 -7.80 17.51 -11.18
N SER A 711 -6.57 17.85 -10.78
CA SER A 711 -5.54 16.85 -10.43
C SER A 711 -5.81 16.08 -9.13
N THR A 712 -6.80 16.50 -8.34
CA THR A 712 -7.10 15.94 -7.01
C THR A 712 -8.52 15.39 -6.86
N THR A 713 -9.46 15.86 -7.68
CA THR A 713 -10.87 15.49 -7.64
C THR A 713 -11.09 14.25 -8.48
N ARG A 714 -11.78 13.24 -7.93
CA ARG A 714 -11.99 11.96 -8.63
C ARG A 714 -13.15 11.15 -8.07
N HIS A 715 -13.59 10.16 -8.84
CA HIS A 715 -14.40 9.03 -8.42
C HIS A 715 -13.62 7.72 -8.53
N THR A 716 -14.13 6.70 -7.87
CA THR A 716 -13.54 5.36 -7.86
C THR A 716 -14.45 4.45 -8.67
N VAL A 717 -13.90 3.73 -9.65
CA VAL A 717 -14.65 2.88 -10.58
C VAL A 717 -14.20 1.42 -10.42
N ASP A 718 -15.12 0.52 -10.09
CA ASP A 718 -14.81 -0.91 -10.00
C ASP A 718 -14.67 -1.52 -11.41
N ALA A 719 -13.44 -1.59 -11.91
CA ALA A 719 -13.11 -2.10 -13.23
C ALA A 719 -13.22 -3.63 -13.36
N ALA A 720 -13.49 -4.37 -12.27
CA ALA A 720 -13.54 -5.84 -12.31
C ALA A 720 -14.67 -6.43 -13.17
N ALA A 721 -15.57 -5.59 -13.72
CA ALA A 721 -16.76 -6.03 -14.45
C ALA A 721 -16.91 -5.50 -15.89
N GLY A 722 -15.82 -5.07 -16.57
CA GLY A 722 -15.84 -4.82 -18.02
C GLY A 722 -17.00 -3.95 -18.52
N ALA A 723 -16.82 -2.62 -18.47
CA ALA A 723 -17.60 -1.62 -19.22
C ALA A 723 -19.12 -1.51 -18.95
N SER A 724 -19.63 -2.01 -17.82
CA SER A 724 -20.97 -1.62 -17.34
C SER A 724 -21.03 -1.54 -15.83
N VAL A 725 -20.72 -0.36 -15.27
CA VAL A 725 -20.96 -0.11 -13.84
C VAL A 725 -22.42 0.29 -13.61
N ASN A 726 -22.92 -0.07 -12.43
CA ASN A 726 -24.29 0.16 -12.00
C ASN A 726 -24.60 1.64 -11.73
N LEU A 727 -23.61 2.53 -11.77
CA LEU A 727 -23.77 3.95 -11.53
C LEU A 727 -22.91 4.74 -12.52
N ARG A 728 -23.56 5.44 -13.46
CA ARG A 728 -22.86 6.19 -14.51
C ARG A 728 -23.65 7.38 -15.06
N ILE A 729 -22.96 8.38 -15.56
CA ILE A 729 -23.40 9.41 -16.47
C ILE A 729 -23.20 8.84 -17.89
N GLY A 730 -24.12 9.11 -18.81
CA GLY A 730 -23.92 8.67 -20.19
C GLY A 730 -23.96 7.15 -20.48
N GLY A 731 -23.28 6.78 -21.56
CA GLY A 731 -23.34 5.46 -22.18
C GLY A 731 -22.43 4.41 -21.53
N LEU A 732 -21.19 4.80 -21.25
CA LEU A 732 -20.12 3.99 -20.67
C LEU A 732 -19.45 4.79 -19.55
N VAL A 733 -18.85 4.08 -18.59
CA VAL A 733 -17.94 4.73 -17.65
C VAL A 733 -16.54 4.67 -18.22
N ASP A 734 -15.96 5.85 -18.37
CA ASP A 734 -14.57 6.07 -18.67
C ASP A 734 -13.71 5.95 -17.40
N PHE A 735 -12.41 5.98 -17.59
CA PHE A 735 -11.50 5.95 -16.46
C PHE A 735 -10.10 6.41 -16.87
N GLU A 736 -9.58 7.36 -16.10
CA GLU A 736 -8.31 8.00 -16.35
C GLU A 736 -7.31 7.55 -15.30
N TRP A 737 -6.09 7.36 -15.78
CA TRP A 737 -4.95 7.10 -14.91
C TRP A 737 -4.46 8.38 -14.22
N LEU A 738 -4.83 9.57 -14.73
CA LEU A 738 -4.42 10.90 -14.24
C LEU A 738 -5.46 11.97 -14.63
N GLY A 739 -5.86 12.82 -13.68
CA GLY A 739 -6.59 14.06 -13.98
C GLY A 739 -5.71 15.05 -14.73
N THR A 740 -6.02 15.27 -16.01
CA THR A 740 -5.26 16.16 -16.89
C THR A 740 -6.12 17.38 -17.18
N ALA A 741 -5.74 18.55 -16.68
CA ALA A 741 -6.50 19.75 -16.98
C ALA A 741 -6.28 20.23 -18.42
N SER A 742 -7.34 20.54 -19.15
CA SER A 742 -7.28 21.35 -20.37
C SER A 742 -8.11 22.63 -20.26
N GLY A 743 -7.87 23.57 -21.18
CA GLY A 743 -8.74 24.75 -21.32
C GLY A 743 -10.09 24.42 -21.96
N GLY A 744 -10.16 23.30 -22.68
CA GLY A 744 -11.35 22.81 -23.36
C GLY A 744 -12.25 21.93 -22.50
N ALA A 745 -11.75 21.41 -21.37
CA ALA A 745 -12.31 20.19 -20.76
C ALA A 745 -12.49 19.14 -21.87
N ASP A 746 -11.35 18.75 -22.46
CA ASP A 746 -11.20 17.81 -23.57
C ASP A 746 -9.82 17.08 -23.54
N ALA A 747 -9.16 17.01 -22.38
CA ALA A 747 -7.74 16.65 -22.29
C ALA A 747 -7.46 15.15 -22.54
N ASP A 748 -8.41 14.32 -22.15
CA ASP A 748 -8.47 12.85 -22.24
C ASP A 748 -9.03 12.35 -23.56
N ASN A 749 -9.86 13.15 -24.25
CA ASN A 749 -10.26 12.96 -25.66
C ASN A 749 -9.06 12.78 -26.61
N LEU A 750 -7.89 13.31 -26.24
CA LEU A 750 -6.63 13.18 -27.00
C LEU A 750 -5.82 11.93 -26.63
N ARG A 751 -6.28 11.13 -25.66
CA ARG A 751 -5.45 10.15 -24.97
C ARG A 751 -5.92 8.72 -25.13
N VAL A 752 -6.29 8.29 -26.35
CA VAL A 752 -6.23 6.85 -26.64
C VAL A 752 -5.52 6.43 -27.93
N THR A 753 -4.43 5.70 -27.66
CA THR A 753 -3.94 4.58 -28.44
C THR A 753 -4.87 3.36 -28.24
N SER A 754 -5.57 2.90 -29.29
CA SER A 754 -6.26 1.58 -29.44
C SER A 754 -7.60 1.25 -28.74
N ASN A 755 -8.15 2.03 -27.81
CA ASN A 755 -9.47 1.80 -27.17
C ASN A 755 -10.52 2.91 -27.50
N PRO A 756 -11.58 2.63 -28.27
CA PRO A 756 -12.61 3.63 -28.62
C PRO A 756 -13.53 4.08 -27.48
N ALA A 757 -13.38 3.55 -26.25
CA ALA A 757 -14.20 3.88 -25.08
C ALA A 757 -13.63 5.00 -24.18
N ALA A 758 -12.75 5.84 -24.70
CA ALA A 758 -12.11 6.94 -23.96
C ALA A 758 -12.31 8.31 -24.62
N GLY A 759 -13.37 8.42 -25.41
CA GLY A 759 -13.93 9.69 -25.86
C GLY A 759 -15.44 9.67 -25.63
N SER A 760 -15.83 9.15 -24.45
CA SER A 760 -17.22 8.99 -24.01
C SER A 760 -17.52 9.73 -22.72
N ASP A 761 -16.54 10.44 -22.16
CA ASP A 761 -16.62 11.24 -20.94
C ASP A 761 -17.49 12.50 -21.11
N GLU A 762 -17.71 12.95 -22.35
CA GLU A 762 -18.71 13.98 -22.67
C GLU A 762 -19.95 13.45 -23.43
N ASP A 763 -20.30 12.18 -23.26
CA ASP A 763 -21.46 11.57 -23.93
C ASP A 763 -22.77 11.70 -23.12
N GLY A 764 -22.65 12.04 -21.84
CA GLY A 764 -23.75 12.00 -20.89
C GLY A 764 -24.53 13.29 -20.73
N VAL A 765 -24.00 14.45 -21.12
CA VAL A 765 -24.68 15.75 -20.96
C VAL A 765 -24.92 16.44 -22.29
N THR A 766 -26.18 16.79 -22.54
CA THR A 766 -26.56 17.64 -23.67
C THR A 766 -26.93 19.04 -23.19
N PHE A 767 -26.19 20.05 -23.66
CA PHE A 767 -26.52 21.46 -23.41
C PHE A 767 -27.46 22.02 -24.47
N THR A 768 -28.50 22.70 -24.01
CA THR A 768 -29.40 23.47 -24.87
C THR A 768 -29.50 24.89 -24.35
N ALA A 769 -29.20 25.86 -25.21
CA ALA A 769 -29.64 27.25 -25.03
C ALA A 769 -30.98 27.42 -25.77
N PRO A 770 -31.99 28.09 -25.20
CA PRO A 770 -33.24 28.34 -25.88
C PRO A 770 -32.98 29.03 -27.22
N SER A 771 -33.40 28.40 -28.31
CA SER A 771 -33.54 29.08 -29.59
C SER A 771 -34.38 30.34 -29.38
N GLY A 772 -33.83 31.53 -29.67
CA GLY A 772 -34.56 32.79 -29.52
C GLY A 772 -34.19 33.68 -28.33
N GLY A 773 -33.01 33.50 -27.71
CA GLY A 773 -32.42 34.55 -26.88
C GLY A 773 -32.74 34.49 -25.37
N GLY A 774 -33.00 33.29 -24.82
CA GLY A 774 -33.08 33.12 -23.36
C GLY A 774 -31.71 33.18 -22.67
N SER A 775 -31.69 33.65 -21.41
CA SER A 775 -30.51 33.65 -20.52
C SER A 775 -30.28 32.31 -19.82
N ASN A 776 -31.08 31.29 -20.07
CA ASN A 776 -30.99 30.02 -19.34
C ASN A 776 -30.22 28.99 -20.17
N ILE A 777 -29.20 28.39 -19.58
CA ILE A 777 -28.53 27.21 -20.11
C ILE A 777 -29.13 25.99 -19.41
N ILE A 778 -29.66 25.06 -20.19
CA ILE A 778 -30.21 23.80 -19.68
C ILE A 778 -29.22 22.69 -20.03
N ALA A 779 -28.74 21.98 -19.01
CA ALA A 779 -27.98 20.74 -19.18
C ALA A 779 -28.91 19.55 -18.91
N THR A 780 -29.06 18.68 -19.89
CA THR A 780 -29.82 17.44 -19.76
C THR A 780 -28.82 16.30 -19.55
N VAL A 781 -28.76 15.77 -18.32
CA VAL A 781 -27.79 14.75 -17.90
C VAL A 781 -28.44 13.37 -17.98
N ALA A 782 -27.94 12.50 -18.84
CA ALA A 782 -28.29 11.09 -18.88
C ALA A 782 -27.55 10.34 -17.76
N VAL A 783 -28.26 9.63 -16.90
CA VAL A 783 -27.67 8.86 -15.80
C VAL A 783 -28.27 7.47 -15.71
N THR A 784 -27.47 6.48 -15.34
CA THR A 784 -27.90 5.12 -15.01
C THR A 784 -27.62 4.84 -13.54
N ASN A 785 -28.64 4.41 -12.79
CA ASN A 785 -28.50 3.90 -11.43
C ASN A 785 -29.22 2.54 -11.28
N SER A 786 -28.42 1.49 -11.20
CA SER A 786 -28.82 0.09 -10.98
C SER A 786 -28.17 -0.50 -9.72
N THR A 787 -27.71 0.35 -8.80
CA THR A 787 -26.99 -0.06 -7.57
C THR A 787 -27.88 -0.71 -6.51
N GLY A 788 -29.21 -0.63 -6.66
CA GLY A 788 -30.18 -1.03 -5.65
C GLY A 788 -30.42 0.03 -4.56
N SER A 789 -29.72 1.17 -4.61
CA SER A 789 -29.87 2.29 -3.66
C SER A 789 -29.99 3.64 -4.38
N THR A 790 -30.56 4.65 -3.73
CA THR A 790 -30.61 6.02 -4.27
C THR A 790 -29.21 6.63 -4.31
N ALA A 791 -28.84 7.20 -5.45
CA ALA A 791 -27.60 7.95 -5.64
C ALA A 791 -27.84 9.47 -5.66
N ARG A 792 -26.78 10.26 -5.68
CA ARG A 792 -26.81 11.72 -5.72
C ARG A 792 -26.10 12.22 -6.98
N LEU A 793 -26.82 12.98 -7.81
CA LEU A 793 -26.26 13.71 -8.95
C LEU A 793 -26.17 15.19 -8.58
N CYS A 794 -25.01 15.80 -8.76
CA CYS A 794 -24.80 17.24 -8.63
C CYS A 794 -24.10 17.79 -9.87
N GLY A 795 -24.53 18.98 -10.31
CA GLY A 795 -23.89 19.75 -11.37
C GLY A 795 -23.50 21.14 -10.88
N TRP A 796 -22.42 21.69 -11.41
CA TRP A 796 -21.99 23.08 -11.23
C TRP A 796 -21.73 23.71 -12.59
N MET A 797 -21.94 25.01 -12.70
CA MET A 797 -21.52 25.81 -13.86
C MET A 797 -21.00 27.14 -13.32
N ASP A 798 -19.75 27.50 -13.62
CA ASP A 798 -19.10 28.75 -13.18
C ASP A 798 -19.73 29.94 -13.90
N ILE A 799 -20.93 30.33 -13.47
CA ILE A 799 -21.76 31.38 -14.09
C ILE A 799 -21.41 32.77 -13.57
N GLY A 800 -20.28 32.91 -12.88
CA GLY A 800 -19.69 34.21 -12.58
C GLY A 800 -19.61 35.10 -13.82
N SER A 801 -19.69 36.42 -13.61
CA SER A 801 -19.54 37.41 -14.68
C SER A 801 -18.43 38.40 -14.33
N PRO A 802 -17.16 38.12 -14.68
CA PRO A 802 -16.67 36.94 -15.41
C PRO A 802 -16.57 35.68 -14.52
N PRO A 803 -16.46 34.48 -15.11
CA PRO A 803 -16.17 33.24 -14.38
C PRO A 803 -14.91 33.38 -13.52
N ASN A 804 -14.95 32.86 -12.29
CA ASN A 804 -13.90 33.10 -11.30
C ASN A 804 -12.88 31.95 -11.20
N GLY A 805 -13.06 30.87 -11.96
CA GLY A 805 -12.17 29.71 -11.96
C GLY A 805 -12.44 28.74 -10.81
N LEU A 806 -13.56 28.88 -10.10
CA LEU A 806 -13.99 28.05 -8.98
C LEU A 806 -15.47 27.65 -9.15
N PHE A 807 -15.90 26.60 -8.45
CA PHE A 807 -17.31 26.22 -8.38
C PHE A 807 -17.90 26.62 -7.03
N ASP A 808 -18.70 27.68 -7.04
CA ASP A 808 -19.33 28.23 -5.85
C ASP A 808 -20.61 27.48 -5.45
N LEU A 809 -21.00 27.58 -4.18
CA LEU A 809 -22.20 26.88 -3.68
C LEU A 809 -23.49 27.36 -4.38
N SER A 810 -23.56 28.63 -4.81
CA SER A 810 -24.68 29.18 -5.57
C SER A 810 -24.84 28.59 -6.97
N GLU A 811 -23.78 28.02 -7.50
CA GLU A 811 -23.70 27.45 -8.85
C GLU A 811 -24.09 25.97 -8.86
N ARG A 812 -24.23 25.37 -7.68
CA ARG A 812 -24.58 23.97 -7.53
C ARG A 812 -26.07 23.72 -7.79
N ARG A 813 -26.37 22.62 -8.48
CA ARG A 813 -27.70 22.00 -8.56
C ARG A 813 -27.53 20.52 -8.22
N CYS A 814 -28.43 19.95 -7.41
CA CYS A 814 -28.34 18.54 -7.03
C CYS A 814 -29.72 17.88 -6.99
N VAL A 815 -29.79 16.62 -7.40
CA VAL A 815 -31.01 15.78 -7.41
C VAL A 815 -30.67 14.38 -6.92
N ASN A 816 -31.63 13.74 -6.24
CA ASN A 816 -31.54 12.32 -5.89
C ASN A 816 -31.94 11.46 -7.10
N VAL A 817 -31.14 10.46 -7.43
CA VAL A 817 -31.37 9.54 -8.56
C VAL A 817 -31.77 8.18 -8.00
N ALA A 818 -33.03 7.79 -8.19
CA ALA A 818 -33.54 6.48 -7.72
C ALA A 818 -32.91 5.33 -8.51
N SER A 819 -32.72 4.16 -7.87
CA SER A 819 -32.24 2.97 -8.58
C SER A 819 -33.34 2.38 -9.45
N SER A 820 -33.40 2.83 -10.70
CA SER A 820 -34.47 2.52 -11.65
C SER A 820 -33.95 2.21 -13.08
N GLY A 821 -32.63 2.01 -13.22
CA GLY A 821 -31.97 1.92 -14.52
C GLY A 821 -31.60 3.31 -15.03
N THR A 822 -31.86 3.58 -16.31
CA THR A 822 -31.48 4.83 -16.98
C THR A 822 -32.57 5.90 -16.85
N SER A 823 -32.17 7.14 -16.57
CA SER A 823 -33.03 8.32 -16.46
C SER A 823 -32.31 9.56 -16.99
N SER A 824 -33.05 10.65 -17.19
CA SER A 824 -32.47 11.93 -17.63
C SER A 824 -32.90 13.04 -16.69
N VAL A 825 -31.94 13.86 -16.25
CA VAL A 825 -32.11 14.88 -15.22
C VAL A 825 -31.74 16.25 -15.80
N PRO A 826 -32.68 17.21 -15.87
CA PRO A 826 -32.37 18.56 -16.31
C PRO A 826 -31.82 19.41 -15.17
N PHE A 827 -30.77 20.19 -15.46
CA PHE A 827 -30.30 21.29 -14.64
C PHE A 827 -30.36 22.59 -15.42
N GLU A 828 -30.67 23.69 -14.72
CA GLU A 828 -30.85 25.00 -15.32
C GLU A 828 -30.05 26.06 -14.56
N TRP A 829 -29.31 26.86 -15.33
CA TRP A 829 -28.57 28.02 -14.86
C TRP A 829 -28.92 29.26 -15.67
N THR A 830 -29.06 30.39 -15.00
CA THR A 830 -29.26 31.69 -15.66
C THR A 830 -27.91 32.40 -15.78
N VAL A 831 -27.54 32.77 -17.01
CA VAL A 831 -26.31 33.50 -17.34
C VAL A 831 -26.60 34.95 -17.71
N ASN A 832 -25.69 35.85 -17.33
CA ASN A 832 -25.82 37.30 -17.57
C ASN A 832 -24.79 37.85 -18.57
N ALA A 833 -24.13 36.98 -19.34
CA ALA A 833 -23.12 37.42 -20.31
C ALA A 833 -23.73 38.28 -21.43
N THR A 834 -23.15 39.46 -21.64
CA THR A 834 -23.48 40.41 -22.71
C THR A 834 -22.55 40.33 -23.91
N THR A 835 -21.44 39.59 -23.78
CA THR A 835 -20.50 39.23 -24.85
C THR A 835 -20.31 37.72 -24.90
N THR A 836 -19.66 37.20 -25.94
CA THR A 836 -19.23 35.80 -25.97
C THR A 836 -18.44 35.45 -24.71
N GLN A 837 -18.86 34.40 -24.01
CA GLN A 837 -18.25 33.94 -22.76
C GLN A 837 -18.18 32.41 -22.74
N THR A 838 -17.05 31.88 -22.30
CA THR A 838 -16.90 30.44 -22.03
C THR A 838 -17.20 30.16 -20.57
N TYR A 839 -17.99 29.13 -20.31
CA TYR A 839 -18.33 28.61 -19.00
C TYR A 839 -17.78 27.20 -18.84
N VAL A 840 -17.30 26.85 -17.65
CA VAL A 840 -16.93 25.49 -17.30
C VAL A 840 -18.02 24.90 -16.43
N SER A 841 -18.36 23.63 -16.65
CA SER A 841 -19.28 22.88 -15.81
C SER A 841 -18.70 21.54 -15.39
N ARG A 842 -19.19 21.01 -14.27
CA ARG A 842 -18.82 19.71 -13.71
C ARG A 842 -20.09 18.99 -13.28
N PHE A 843 -20.19 17.70 -13.54
CA PHE A 843 -21.25 16.83 -13.05
C PHE A 843 -20.63 15.71 -12.24
N ARG A 844 -21.22 15.34 -11.11
CA ARG A 844 -20.77 14.24 -10.25
C ARG A 844 -21.96 13.39 -9.85
N LEU A 845 -21.88 12.09 -10.09
CA LEU A 845 -22.86 11.10 -9.69
C LEU A 845 -22.20 10.08 -8.77
N CYS A 846 -22.61 9.95 -7.51
CA CYS A 846 -22.10 8.92 -6.60
C CYS A 846 -23.14 8.50 -5.55
N THR A 847 -22.92 7.40 -4.81
CA THR A 847 -23.92 6.94 -3.81
C THR A 847 -23.88 7.72 -2.51
N THR A 848 -22.71 8.26 -2.13
CA THR A 848 -22.55 9.02 -0.89
C THR A 848 -22.78 10.51 -1.13
N ALA A 849 -23.96 11.01 -0.76
CA ALA A 849 -24.37 12.38 -1.04
C ALA A 849 -23.33 13.45 -0.64
N ALA A 850 -22.71 13.33 0.54
CA ALA A 850 -21.70 14.29 0.99
C ALA A 850 -20.45 14.36 0.10
N GLN A 851 -20.09 13.27 -0.59
CA GLN A 851 -18.96 13.22 -1.51
C GLN A 851 -19.33 13.86 -2.87
N CYS A 852 -20.52 13.57 -3.39
CA CYS A 852 -20.97 14.13 -4.67
C CYS A 852 -21.44 15.59 -4.55
N GLU A 853 -21.72 16.07 -3.34
CA GLU A 853 -22.18 17.44 -3.10
C GLU A 853 -21.06 18.47 -3.05
N SER A 854 -19.81 18.01 -3.08
CA SER A 854 -18.61 18.84 -3.17
C SER A 854 -18.10 18.85 -4.62
N PRO A 855 -17.74 20.02 -5.19
CA PRO A 855 -17.15 20.09 -6.54
C PRO A 855 -15.70 19.56 -6.57
N THR A 856 -15.09 19.35 -5.40
CA THR A 856 -13.72 18.86 -5.23
C THR A 856 -13.66 17.64 -4.31
N GLY A 857 -12.51 16.96 -4.27
CA GLY A 857 -12.28 15.81 -3.41
C GLY A 857 -12.76 14.48 -4.00
N THR A 858 -12.71 13.42 -3.20
CA THR A 858 -12.85 12.03 -3.66
C THR A 858 -14.23 11.45 -3.40
N ALA A 859 -14.79 10.72 -4.36
CA ALA A 859 -15.95 9.86 -4.18
C ALA A 859 -15.56 8.37 -4.23
N SER A 860 -16.26 7.56 -3.44
CA SER A 860 -15.99 6.13 -3.29
C SER A 860 -16.51 5.25 -4.42
N ASP A 861 -17.39 5.79 -5.25
CA ASP A 861 -18.00 5.16 -6.41
C ASP A 861 -18.54 6.23 -7.36
N GLY A 862 -19.00 5.81 -8.54
CA GLY A 862 -19.70 6.68 -9.49
C GLY A 862 -18.80 7.31 -10.54
N GLU A 863 -19.25 8.46 -11.07
CA GLU A 863 -18.63 9.10 -12.24
C GLU A 863 -18.70 10.65 -12.17
N MET A 864 -17.84 11.31 -12.93
CA MET A 864 -17.66 12.72 -13.10
C MET A 864 -17.42 13.08 -14.56
N GLU A 865 -18.07 14.13 -15.03
CA GLU A 865 -17.87 14.66 -16.37
C GLU A 865 -17.69 16.18 -16.28
N ASP A 866 -16.72 16.73 -17.01
CA ASP A 866 -16.46 18.17 -17.12
C ASP A 866 -16.77 18.65 -18.54
N TYR A 867 -17.20 19.91 -18.69
CA TYR A 867 -17.51 20.46 -20.01
C TYR A 867 -17.16 21.94 -20.10
N SER A 868 -16.69 22.37 -21.28
CA SER A 868 -16.55 23.78 -21.64
C SER A 868 -17.65 24.20 -22.62
N ILE A 869 -18.42 25.22 -22.25
CA ILE A 869 -19.55 25.73 -23.03
C ILE A 869 -19.28 27.15 -23.46
N VAL A 870 -19.29 27.39 -24.79
CA VAL A 870 -19.22 28.75 -25.34
C VAL A 870 -20.64 29.31 -25.49
N TYR A 871 -20.97 30.34 -24.70
CA TYR A 871 -22.21 31.09 -24.82
C TYR A 871 -22.00 32.33 -25.69
N ASN A 872 -22.76 32.44 -26.78
CA ASN A 872 -22.77 33.61 -27.68
C ASN A 872 -24.08 34.39 -27.53
N PRO A 873 -24.05 35.66 -27.07
CA PRO A 873 -25.22 36.52 -27.13
C PRO A 873 -25.54 36.88 -28.59
N THR A 874 -26.84 37.05 -28.90
CA THR A 874 -27.35 37.44 -30.22
C THR A 874 -26.95 38.88 -30.59
N VAL A 875 -26.41 39.12 -31.81
CA VAL A 875 -25.96 40.44 -32.33
C VAL A 875 -25.98 40.43 -33.89
N ALA A 876 -26.40 41.54 -34.54
CA ALA A 876 -26.13 41.80 -35.96
C ALA A 876 -24.79 42.52 -36.18
N THR A 877 -24.02 42.08 -37.19
CA THR A 877 -22.82 42.79 -37.65
C THR A 877 -23.13 43.56 -38.93
N ILE A 878 -23.18 44.89 -38.86
CA ILE A 878 -23.38 45.74 -40.04
C ILE A 878 -22.09 45.81 -40.86
N GLY A 879 -22.18 45.40 -42.11
CA GLY A 879 -21.13 45.50 -43.11
C GLY A 879 -21.10 46.88 -43.76
N LYS A 880 -21.07 46.92 -45.09
CA LYS A 880 -21.01 48.18 -45.83
C LYS A 880 -22.35 48.91 -45.77
N VAL A 881 -22.30 50.21 -45.50
CA VAL A 881 -23.47 51.12 -45.63
C VAL A 881 -23.18 52.15 -46.72
N SER A 882 -24.13 52.32 -47.64
CA SER A 882 -24.05 53.27 -48.75
C SER A 882 -25.32 54.11 -48.81
N LEU A 883 -25.13 55.43 -48.79
CA LEU A 883 -26.18 56.42 -49.02
C LEU A 883 -25.97 57.04 -50.39
N SER A 884 -27.01 57.07 -51.22
CA SER A 884 -26.93 57.64 -52.56
C SER A 884 -28.26 58.21 -53.04
N VAL A 885 -28.20 59.17 -53.96
CA VAL A 885 -29.36 59.68 -54.69
C VAL A 885 -29.35 59.04 -56.07
N ILE A 886 -30.44 58.37 -56.42
CA ILE A 886 -30.59 57.70 -57.72
C ILE A 886 -31.92 58.08 -58.35
N SER A 887 -32.10 57.84 -59.65
CA SER A 887 -33.40 58.07 -60.26
C SER A 887 -34.44 57.06 -59.76
N VAL A 888 -35.69 57.51 -59.57
CA VAL A 888 -36.82 56.65 -59.16
C VAL A 888 -37.00 55.49 -60.14
N SER A 889 -36.74 55.71 -61.44
CA SER A 889 -36.75 54.64 -62.44
C SER A 889 -35.69 53.57 -62.19
N THR A 890 -34.50 53.97 -61.73
CA THR A 890 -33.39 53.03 -61.42
C THR A 890 -33.71 52.25 -60.16
N PHE A 891 -34.16 52.92 -59.10
CA PHE A 891 -34.58 52.26 -57.86
C PHE A 891 -35.67 51.20 -58.11
N LEU A 892 -36.71 51.57 -58.88
CA LEU A 892 -37.78 50.65 -59.21
C LEU A 892 -37.33 49.52 -60.15
N ALA A 893 -36.41 49.77 -61.08
CA ALA A 893 -35.87 48.72 -61.93
C ALA A 893 -35.09 47.67 -61.12
N ASP A 894 -34.33 48.12 -60.12
CA ASP A 894 -33.51 47.22 -59.29
C ASP A 894 -34.33 46.49 -58.23
N MET A 895 -35.29 47.16 -57.59
CA MET A 895 -36.22 46.52 -56.64
C MET A 895 -37.19 45.54 -57.31
N ALA A 896 -37.47 45.74 -58.61
CA ALA A 896 -38.42 44.95 -59.37
C ALA A 896 -37.74 44.10 -60.46
N THR A 897 -36.55 43.56 -60.19
CA THR A 897 -35.75 42.79 -61.15
C THR A 897 -36.51 41.60 -61.77
N GLN A 898 -37.16 41.93 -62.89
CA GLN A 898 -37.56 41.14 -64.05
C GLN A 898 -38.84 40.29 -64.11
N ASP A 899 -39.77 40.30 -63.14
CA ASP A 899 -41.14 39.76 -63.38
C ASP A 899 -42.19 40.12 -62.32
N SER A 900 -42.24 41.39 -61.89
CA SER A 900 -43.22 41.82 -60.89
C SER A 900 -44.64 41.93 -61.47
N GLY A 901 -45.38 40.81 -61.44
CA GLY A 901 -46.83 40.84 -61.57
C GLY A 901 -47.45 41.83 -60.56
N ALA A 902 -48.72 42.21 -60.78
CA ALA A 902 -49.43 43.21 -59.97
C ALA A 902 -49.25 43.01 -58.44
N GLN A 903 -49.08 41.77 -57.97
CA GLN A 903 -48.84 41.44 -56.56
C GLN A 903 -47.51 41.96 -55.99
N SER A 904 -46.39 41.90 -56.72
CA SER A 904 -45.09 42.36 -56.21
C SER A 904 -45.01 43.89 -56.17
N ALA A 905 -45.56 44.55 -57.19
CA ALA A 905 -45.72 46.01 -57.18
C ALA A 905 -46.65 46.45 -56.04
N LEU A 906 -47.73 45.69 -55.78
CA LEU A 906 -48.66 45.96 -54.68
C LEU A 906 -48.02 45.74 -53.31
N ALA A 907 -47.16 44.74 -53.17
CA ALA A 907 -46.42 44.48 -51.94
C ALA A 907 -45.44 45.61 -51.63
N LEU A 908 -44.72 46.11 -52.65
CA LEU A 908 -43.80 47.24 -52.49
C LEU A 908 -44.57 48.54 -52.21
N LEU A 909 -45.70 48.79 -52.91
CA LEU A 909 -46.56 49.93 -52.61
C LEU A 909 -47.15 49.83 -51.20
N ARG A 910 -47.54 48.64 -50.72
CA ARG A 910 -48.07 48.46 -49.37
C ARG A 910 -47.05 48.87 -48.30
N PHE A 911 -45.76 48.67 -48.55
CA PHE A 911 -44.71 49.05 -47.62
C PHE A 911 -44.56 50.58 -47.49
N TYR A 912 -44.71 51.33 -48.59
CA TYR A 912 -44.56 52.79 -48.61
C TYR A 912 -45.88 53.56 -48.39
N ASP A 913 -46.97 53.14 -49.05
CA ASP A 913 -48.33 53.68 -48.92
C ASP A 913 -49.36 52.54 -48.75
N PRO A 914 -49.59 52.07 -47.51
CA PRO A 914 -50.53 50.99 -47.25
C PRO A 914 -51.98 51.35 -47.58
N GLN A 915 -52.36 52.64 -47.52
CA GLN A 915 -53.72 53.08 -47.83
C GLN A 915 -53.97 53.02 -49.34
N GLN A 916 -53.05 53.55 -50.13
CA GLN A 916 -53.16 53.51 -51.59
C GLN A 916 -53.02 52.09 -52.13
N ALA A 917 -52.19 51.24 -51.49
CA ALA A 917 -52.12 49.82 -51.83
C ALA A 917 -53.44 49.06 -51.57
N GLN A 918 -54.21 49.41 -50.54
CA GLN A 918 -55.54 48.81 -50.32
C GLN A 918 -56.52 49.21 -51.43
N VAL A 919 -56.50 50.48 -51.85
CA VAL A 919 -57.37 50.98 -52.93
C VAL A 919 -57.05 50.32 -54.27
N LEU A 920 -55.77 50.06 -54.54
CA LEU A 920 -55.29 49.45 -55.78
C LEU A 920 -55.20 47.92 -55.72
N ALA A 921 -55.81 47.28 -54.71
CA ALA A 921 -55.86 45.83 -54.57
C ALA A 921 -56.65 45.21 -55.74
N GLY A 922 -55.95 44.70 -56.74
CA GLY A 922 -56.53 44.13 -57.97
C GLY A 922 -56.39 45.01 -59.22
N ALA A 923 -55.73 46.16 -59.11
CA ALA A 923 -55.36 46.97 -60.27
C ALA A 923 -54.22 46.31 -61.08
N ASP A 924 -54.07 46.73 -62.34
CA ASP A 924 -52.95 46.29 -63.18
C ASP A 924 -51.60 46.80 -62.64
N ALA A 925 -50.54 46.05 -62.89
CA ALA A 925 -49.19 46.37 -62.43
C ALA A 925 -48.75 47.79 -62.83
N GLN A 926 -49.15 48.29 -64.01
CA GLN A 926 -48.77 49.64 -64.46
C GLN A 926 -49.45 50.74 -63.65
N VAL A 927 -50.68 50.52 -63.18
CA VAL A 927 -51.40 51.48 -62.33
C VAL A 927 -50.75 51.54 -60.94
N ILE A 928 -50.38 50.39 -60.41
CA ILE A 928 -49.72 50.28 -59.10
C ILE A 928 -48.31 50.88 -59.14
N LEU A 929 -47.53 50.60 -60.20
CA LEU A 929 -46.22 51.21 -60.41
C LEU A 929 -46.32 52.72 -60.64
N GLY A 930 -47.39 53.20 -61.28
CA GLY A 930 -47.66 54.63 -61.42
C GLY A 930 -47.90 55.31 -60.07
N ALA A 931 -48.69 54.69 -59.19
CA ALA A 931 -48.91 55.18 -57.83
C ALA A 931 -47.61 55.16 -57.00
N LEU A 932 -46.84 54.08 -57.09
CA LEU A 932 -45.56 53.97 -56.38
C LEU A 932 -44.54 55.02 -56.85
N ARG A 933 -44.46 55.30 -58.15
CA ARG A 933 -43.62 56.39 -58.68
C ARG A 933 -44.04 57.74 -58.11
N ALA A 934 -45.33 58.03 -58.09
CA ALA A 934 -45.84 59.29 -57.55
C ALA A 934 -45.57 59.44 -56.05
N TYR A 935 -45.55 58.35 -55.30
CA TYR A 935 -45.18 58.36 -53.89
C TYR A 935 -43.67 58.57 -53.68
N LEU A 936 -42.85 57.90 -54.48
CA LEU A 936 -41.39 57.94 -54.35
C LEU A 936 -40.75 59.24 -54.88
N ASP A 937 -41.49 60.02 -55.66
CA ASP A 937 -41.06 61.29 -56.25
C ASP A 937 -42.14 62.38 -56.03
N PRO A 938 -42.36 62.82 -54.79
CA PRO A 938 -43.41 63.78 -54.46
C PRO A 938 -43.10 65.20 -54.93
N ASP A 939 -41.83 65.54 -55.20
CA ASP A 939 -41.37 66.84 -55.68
C ASP A 939 -41.15 66.89 -57.20
N GLY A 940 -41.24 65.75 -57.89
CA GLY A 940 -41.30 65.64 -59.34
C GLY A 940 -39.94 65.79 -60.03
N ASP A 941 -38.85 65.55 -59.31
CA ASP A 941 -37.48 65.67 -59.80
C ASP A 941 -36.91 64.34 -60.35
N SER A 942 -37.69 63.27 -60.25
CA SER A 942 -37.36 61.91 -60.69
C SER A 942 -36.19 61.25 -59.97
N GLU A 943 -35.75 61.79 -58.83
CA GLU A 943 -34.72 61.24 -57.96
C GLU A 943 -35.28 60.83 -56.59
N VAL A 944 -34.59 59.91 -55.91
CA VAL A 944 -34.94 59.47 -54.56
C VAL A 944 -33.66 59.16 -53.77
N ALA A 945 -33.63 59.55 -52.50
CA ALA A 945 -32.55 59.14 -51.61
C ALA A 945 -32.70 57.65 -51.29
N THR A 946 -31.57 56.93 -51.23
CA THR A 946 -31.58 55.52 -50.89
C THR A 946 -30.52 55.19 -49.85
N LEU A 947 -30.88 54.31 -48.92
CA LEU A 947 -30.01 53.70 -47.94
C LEU A 947 -29.88 52.22 -48.25
N ARG A 948 -28.66 51.78 -48.51
CA ARG A 948 -28.32 50.36 -48.74
C ARG A 948 -27.33 49.91 -47.68
N TRP A 949 -27.60 48.78 -47.03
CA TRP A 949 -26.66 48.18 -46.09
C TRP A 949 -26.58 46.68 -46.23
N GLU A 950 -25.41 46.15 -45.90
CA GLU A 950 -25.15 44.73 -45.78
C GLU A 950 -25.07 44.36 -44.30
N THR A 951 -25.56 43.18 -43.96
CA THR A 951 -25.26 42.50 -42.69
C THR A 951 -24.32 41.35 -43.01
N LEU A 952 -23.25 41.22 -42.23
CA LEU A 952 -22.30 40.10 -42.34
C LEU A 952 -22.79 38.89 -41.52
N GLU A 953 -23.62 39.14 -40.51
CA GLU A 953 -24.22 38.14 -39.64
C GLU A 953 -25.50 38.73 -39.00
N GLU A 954 -26.56 37.92 -38.87
CA GLU A 954 -27.86 38.31 -38.28
C GLU A 954 -28.35 37.27 -37.26
N ARG A 955 -27.53 36.98 -36.24
CA ARG A 955 -27.91 36.00 -35.22
C ARG A 955 -28.91 36.59 -34.24
N GLY A 956 -30.19 36.21 -34.39
CA GLY A 956 -31.27 36.56 -33.46
C GLY A 956 -31.88 37.94 -33.65
N THR A 957 -31.58 38.57 -34.78
CA THR A 957 -32.19 39.80 -35.26
C THR A 957 -33.59 39.50 -35.84
N ILE A 958 -34.63 40.19 -35.37
CA ILE A 958 -35.98 40.05 -35.95
C ILE A 958 -36.23 41.06 -37.07
N GLY A 959 -35.49 42.17 -37.08
CA GLY A 959 -35.51 43.12 -38.18
C GLY A 959 -34.90 44.47 -37.82
N PHE A 960 -35.05 45.42 -38.73
CA PHE A 960 -34.48 46.76 -38.63
C PHE A 960 -35.55 47.82 -38.86
N TYR A 961 -35.47 48.91 -38.10
CA TYR A 961 -36.07 50.20 -38.47
C TYR A 961 -35.00 51.13 -39.01
N VAL A 962 -35.42 52.04 -39.90
CA VAL A 962 -34.56 53.12 -40.38
C VAL A 962 -35.13 54.45 -39.93
N GLU A 963 -34.27 55.30 -39.39
CA GLU A 963 -34.63 56.64 -38.94
C GLU A 963 -33.74 57.68 -39.61
N ARG A 964 -34.33 58.82 -39.94
CA ARG A 964 -33.67 60.00 -40.53
C ARG A 964 -33.86 61.22 -39.64
N ARG A 965 -32.89 62.11 -39.60
CA ARG A 965 -33.09 63.50 -39.18
C ARG A 965 -32.41 64.48 -40.15
N ARG A 966 -32.82 65.74 -40.16
CA ARG A 966 -32.05 66.80 -40.82
C ARG A 966 -30.78 67.05 -40.01
N SER A 967 -29.67 67.27 -40.70
CA SER A 967 -28.36 67.48 -40.07
C SER A 967 -28.40 68.71 -39.16
N GLY A 968 -28.14 68.51 -37.86
CA GLY A 968 -28.20 69.57 -36.85
C GLY A 968 -29.52 69.68 -36.07
N GLU A 969 -30.53 68.87 -36.39
CA GLU A 969 -31.75 68.73 -35.57
C GLU A 969 -31.61 67.58 -34.56
N ASP A 970 -32.38 67.62 -33.47
CA ASP A 970 -32.33 66.60 -32.41
C ASP A 970 -33.36 65.47 -32.59
N THR A 971 -34.34 65.66 -33.47
CA THR A 971 -35.48 64.74 -33.62
C THR A 971 -35.29 63.76 -34.77
N TRP A 972 -35.28 62.47 -34.45
CA TRP A 972 -35.29 61.38 -35.43
C TRP A 972 -36.72 61.04 -35.88
N GLN A 973 -36.90 60.94 -37.18
CA GLN A 973 -38.13 60.52 -37.84
C GLN A 973 -37.95 59.12 -38.41
N ARG A 974 -38.87 58.20 -38.09
CA ARG A 974 -38.88 56.85 -38.66
C ARG A 974 -39.37 56.88 -40.11
N LEU A 975 -38.64 56.18 -40.99
CA LEU A 975 -38.93 56.16 -42.43
C LEU A 975 -39.96 55.10 -42.83
N SER A 976 -39.93 53.93 -42.19
CA SER A 976 -40.87 52.84 -42.46
C SER A 976 -41.91 52.72 -41.33
N GLY A 977 -43.19 52.60 -41.70
CA GLY A 977 -44.26 52.31 -40.73
C GLY A 977 -44.13 50.92 -40.12
N ASP A 978 -43.71 49.95 -40.95
CA ASP A 978 -43.45 48.57 -40.57
C ASP A 978 -41.93 48.29 -40.45
N MET A 979 -41.58 47.26 -39.69
CA MET A 979 -40.19 46.79 -39.54
C MET A 979 -39.72 46.08 -40.81
N LEU A 980 -38.48 46.31 -41.23
CA LEU A 980 -37.83 45.51 -42.26
C LEU A 980 -37.41 44.17 -41.65
N PRO A 981 -38.01 43.03 -42.05
CA PRO A 981 -37.76 41.76 -41.39
C PRO A 981 -36.32 41.28 -41.62
N GLY A 982 -35.71 40.75 -40.56
CA GLY A 982 -34.39 40.13 -40.63
C GLY A 982 -34.42 38.81 -41.41
N LEU A 983 -33.27 38.36 -41.90
CA LEU A 983 -33.09 37.09 -42.59
C LEU A 983 -32.91 35.95 -41.58
N ILE A 984 -33.98 35.62 -40.86
CA ILE A 984 -34.03 34.66 -39.74
C ILE A 984 -33.49 33.26 -40.12
N ILE A 985 -33.52 32.89 -41.40
CA ILE A 985 -33.06 31.58 -41.91
C ILE A 985 -31.69 31.61 -42.61
N ALA A 986 -31.08 32.79 -42.77
CA ALA A 986 -29.76 32.97 -43.37
C ALA A 986 -28.85 33.71 -42.38
N PRO A 987 -28.27 32.99 -41.39
CA PRO A 987 -27.48 33.61 -40.33
C PRO A 987 -26.22 34.32 -40.85
N MET A 988 -25.81 34.09 -42.10
CA MET A 988 -24.67 34.74 -42.77
C MET A 988 -24.97 36.15 -43.30
N GLY A 989 -26.08 36.75 -42.86
CA GLY A 989 -26.48 38.11 -43.22
C GLY A 989 -27.00 38.24 -44.65
N GLY A 990 -27.27 39.48 -45.06
CA GLY A 990 -27.77 39.81 -46.38
C GLY A 990 -27.81 41.30 -46.64
N GLU A 991 -28.44 41.68 -47.75
CA GLU A 991 -28.44 43.06 -48.23
C GLU A 991 -29.84 43.66 -48.19
N TYR A 992 -29.91 44.86 -47.64
CA TYR A 992 -31.13 45.64 -47.51
C TYR A 992 -31.01 46.92 -48.30
N TRP A 993 -32.13 47.35 -48.87
CA TRP A 993 -32.20 48.58 -49.62
C TRP A 993 -33.55 49.26 -49.41
N LEU A 994 -33.50 50.52 -48.97
CA LEU A 994 -34.65 51.33 -48.65
C LEU A 994 -34.57 52.67 -49.40
N ALA A 995 -35.68 53.12 -49.97
CA ALA A 995 -35.82 54.46 -50.53
C ALA A 995 -36.46 55.42 -49.52
N ASP A 996 -36.07 56.68 -49.59
CA ASP A 996 -36.59 57.76 -48.78
C ASP A 996 -36.98 58.96 -49.69
N PRO A 997 -38.27 59.21 -49.90
CA PRO A 997 -38.76 60.22 -50.84
C PRO A 997 -38.96 61.62 -50.25
N MET A 998 -38.80 61.78 -48.93
CA MET A 998 -39.02 63.06 -48.24
C MET A 998 -37.82 64.03 -48.15
N PRO A 999 -36.54 63.63 -48.35
CA PRO A 999 -35.42 64.56 -48.28
C PRO A 999 -35.45 65.62 -49.40
N GLN A 1000 -35.39 66.89 -49.03
CA GLN A 1000 -35.35 68.02 -49.98
C GLN A 1000 -33.94 68.28 -50.53
N ARG A 1001 -33.85 68.70 -51.80
CA ARG A 1001 -32.59 69.17 -52.40
C ARG A 1001 -31.95 70.33 -51.66
N GLY A 1002 -30.62 70.37 -51.65
CA GLY A 1002 -29.84 71.44 -51.01
C GLY A 1002 -29.71 71.30 -49.49
N GLU A 1003 -30.27 70.24 -48.89
CA GLU A 1003 -30.21 69.94 -47.46
C GLU A 1003 -29.31 68.72 -47.18
N SER A 1004 -28.88 68.59 -45.92
CA SER A 1004 -28.13 67.41 -45.45
C SER A 1004 -28.91 66.67 -44.39
N TYR A 1005 -28.91 65.35 -44.46
CA TYR A 1005 -29.65 64.46 -43.57
C TYR A 1005 -28.71 63.42 -42.96
N GLU A 1006 -29.07 62.91 -41.80
CA GLU A 1006 -28.41 61.81 -41.12
C GLU A 1006 -29.37 60.63 -40.99
N TYR A 1007 -28.86 59.42 -41.18
CA TYR A 1007 -29.61 58.17 -41.13
C TYR A 1007 -29.01 57.23 -40.09
N ARG A 1008 -29.86 56.48 -39.37
CA ARG A 1008 -29.43 55.41 -38.46
C ARG A 1008 -30.31 54.18 -38.61
N LEU A 1009 -29.73 53.02 -38.33
CA LEU A 1009 -30.45 51.75 -38.23
C LEU A 1009 -30.75 51.46 -36.77
N ILE A 1010 -31.98 51.02 -36.49
CA ILE A 1010 -32.38 50.47 -35.20
C ILE A 1010 -32.63 48.99 -35.41
N GLU A 1011 -31.68 48.15 -35.02
CA GLU A 1011 -31.91 46.71 -34.95
C GLU A 1011 -32.90 46.41 -33.83
N GLN A 1012 -33.89 45.59 -34.13
CA GLN A 1012 -34.73 44.97 -33.13
C GLN A 1012 -34.29 43.50 -32.97
N GLU A 1013 -33.84 43.16 -31.77
CA GLU A 1013 -33.50 41.78 -31.41
C GLU A 1013 -34.75 40.99 -30.98
N ALA A 1014 -34.71 39.67 -31.13
CA ALA A 1014 -35.75 38.76 -30.62
C ALA A 1014 -35.97 38.90 -29.10
N ARG A 1015 -34.94 39.38 -28.37
CA ARG A 1015 -34.96 39.65 -26.92
C ARG A 1015 -35.72 40.93 -26.53
N GLY A 1016 -36.21 41.71 -27.51
CA GLY A 1016 -36.91 42.98 -27.28
C GLY A 1016 -35.98 44.19 -27.11
N THR A 1017 -34.68 43.97 -26.97
CA THR A 1017 -33.63 45.00 -26.98
C THR A 1017 -33.45 45.63 -28.37
N GLN A 1018 -33.06 46.91 -28.39
CA GLN A 1018 -32.77 47.65 -29.61
C GLN A 1018 -31.32 48.11 -29.64
N ASN A 1019 -30.61 47.81 -30.74
CA ASN A 1019 -29.27 48.33 -31.00
C ASN A 1019 -29.34 49.42 -32.07
N THR A 1020 -28.49 50.45 -31.94
CA THR A 1020 -28.44 51.57 -32.88
C THR A 1020 -27.12 51.61 -33.63
N TYR A 1021 -27.18 51.74 -34.95
CA TYR A 1021 -26.00 51.83 -35.84
C TYR A 1021 -26.04 53.12 -36.66
N GLY A 1022 -24.86 53.72 -36.85
CA GLY A 1022 -24.71 55.05 -37.48
C GLY A 1022 -24.48 56.15 -36.43
N PRO A 1023 -24.77 57.43 -36.75
CA PRO A 1023 -25.45 57.89 -37.96
C PRO A 1023 -24.53 57.98 -39.20
N TRP A 1024 -25.11 57.93 -40.39
CA TRP A 1024 -24.44 58.21 -41.67
C TRP A 1024 -25.09 59.42 -42.36
N SER A 1025 -24.29 60.29 -42.95
CA SER A 1025 -24.77 61.54 -43.55
C SER A 1025 -24.94 61.43 -45.07
N LEU A 1026 -26.01 62.05 -45.59
CA LEU A 1026 -26.26 62.25 -47.02
C LEU A 1026 -26.53 63.73 -47.27
N SER A 1027 -25.79 64.33 -48.20
CA SER A 1027 -26.02 65.71 -48.65
C SER A 1027 -26.64 65.69 -50.05
N LEU A 1028 -27.80 66.32 -50.22
CA LEU A 1028 -28.48 66.37 -51.51
C LEU A 1028 -28.00 67.58 -52.30
N PRO A 1029 -27.52 67.39 -53.55
CA PRO A 1029 -27.09 68.51 -54.39
C PRO A 1029 -28.27 69.46 -54.65
N ARG A 1030 -27.95 70.76 -54.74
CA ARG A 1030 -28.91 71.81 -55.07
C ARG A 1030 -29.43 71.71 -56.50
#